data_AF-A0A8K0EU75-F1
#
_entry.id   AF-A0A8K0EU75-F1
#
_cell.length_a   1.000
_cell.length_b   1.000
_cell.length_c   1.000
_cell.angle_alpha   90.00
_cell.angle_beta   90.00
_cell.angle_gamma   90.00
#
_symmetry.space_group_name_H-M   'P 1'
#
loop_
_entity.id
_entity.type
_entity.pdbx_description
1 polymer ?
#
loop_
_entity_poly.entity_id
_entity_poly.type
_entity_poly.pdbx_seq_one_letter_code
_entity_poly.pdbx_strand_id
1 'polypeptide(L)'
;MVTVVPLKLCCLVWLLTAELPTQVLTSFCTVQQAEDWRTAALWGQVSSAEISRINAEADAAVASLNAEAAFSQLSNVCTGSTTCPCTESYQQRYSTNCGFIGWSSCTRYRTSYRASTCPKTTYFCCSGYEYAQSRCIRLCTDPLCNSYLCDNDQCPGCVYDHGDHYEKPARAYDASGMNCYQRCSWRSDSNLCFPGTCERIGSCSCISGFSGSSCTNIQQTPTFMSWLGKLHDNSGGTADLDQNNQDVWTNKVPTRLEFDWALSYTRPNPEFYSYIRAFKVGIMESKVTWSQKRNTYQTVTGGVINCDMALSNSDPPLDSAIQCINEQATSFNIIHGDEIEVELSAKLGGYFTYHDFDTGQDHDRFFTDGPYTTEASGSKWKYDSTTPNHSGTFAQMLDVGEPFTKQSPTARWSGWGDTGSGLQNYHVAVYRMDHTQGDTLRESFTPWIDETLASSASSYAINMAGEDPGVFSTVMTVEDASGGNEAGNIERTRRFYLYDPTSDITVDTSSDLAENGDMWISSTVVDTDYLWQTNLDQVVTVEYFDHFIQHTHHNGKFLNAIGDFFAPLPQANDDVDTTARSRQAIVNQKGVVTFETSYHVDHQGGTTKAPGSWTSVDDLHAGSQSLTIPRVDGDTVTVYTRATDILDNQQTDEVSIHIDSSPPIIEDFWLEKNGVEGMTVHNAIELYDCLVKFTTYDIHSGLYTISWRLVDMADESIVHGDGNLAVRVESDSEPCTADTCKCTPMQPCYMTKYEIVPDASKMDIPLGEHDIDYYFYVTVTNRARLVTTERLQITIDISPPEPGHVIDNYAGQPDMNFQSDPNMHFSWEGFFDHESGVRSYQVFFGTRRGIPSDFGIPVPDSATEKTTTELQHSFTASSPGTYYCTVVAFNRALSASIPVSSDGILYDTSPPSITNIVIENIRARTGAIKDGGGNVWMVDDQLRKVAVNGPSSACRSAARQVADPTIFTDRPTVNVNSDLNDDPETVRMATSAGCESDGALASPFFMVVDKHGGKKDDDDDDDDDDDDDDDIEEDDDDDDDDDDDIEDDDDDDDDDDDIEDE
;
A
#
# COMPACT_ATOMS: atom_id res chain seq x y z
N MET A 1 -159.60 11.55 102.39
CA MET A 1 -160.03 11.06 103.73
C MET A 1 -159.50 9.65 103.90
N VAL A 2 -159.01 9.27 105.10
CA VAL A 2 -158.84 7.88 105.60
C VAL A 2 -158.06 6.91 104.67
N THR A 3 -156.83 6.46 104.93
CA THR A 3 -156.10 6.26 106.21
C THR A 3 -154.56 6.19 105.99
N VAL A 4 -153.77 6.72 106.94
CA VAL A 4 -152.56 6.10 107.58
C VAL A 4 -151.66 5.25 106.65
N VAL A 5 -150.45 5.63 106.20
CA VAL A 5 -149.23 6.12 106.91
C VAL A 5 -148.79 5.15 108.03
N PRO A 6 -147.83 4.22 107.82
CA PRO A 6 -146.43 4.63 107.64
C PRO A 6 -145.52 3.67 106.80
N LEU A 7 -144.88 4.17 105.74
CA LEU A 7 -143.69 3.50 105.15
C LEU A 7 -142.53 4.47 104.82
N LYS A 8 -142.72 5.78 104.98
CA LYS A 8 -141.77 6.83 104.54
C LYS A 8 -140.79 7.33 105.62
N LEU A 9 -140.54 6.56 106.68
CA LEU A 9 -139.75 7.03 107.84
C LEU A 9 -138.47 6.24 108.15
N CYS A 10 -138.28 5.03 107.61
CA CYS A 10 -137.14 4.19 108.01
C CYS A 10 -135.80 4.56 107.36
N CYS A 11 -135.79 5.02 106.10
CA CYS A 11 -134.54 5.40 105.42
C CYS A 11 -134.04 6.80 105.84
N LEU A 12 -134.95 7.75 106.08
CA LEU A 12 -134.60 9.16 106.29
C LEU A 12 -133.93 9.45 107.66
N VAL A 13 -134.06 8.54 108.62
CA VAL A 13 -133.48 8.71 109.98
C VAL A 13 -132.00 8.32 110.04
N TRP A 14 -131.52 7.47 109.13
CA TRP A 14 -130.13 6.98 109.15
C TRP A 14 -129.08 8.03 108.73
N LEU A 15 -129.53 9.19 108.23
CA LEU A 15 -128.67 10.27 107.71
C LEU A 15 -128.52 11.49 108.64
N LEU A 16 -129.24 11.57 109.78
CA LEU A 16 -129.32 12.82 110.56
C LEU A 16 -129.20 12.72 112.09
N THR A 17 -129.22 11.54 112.71
CA THR A 17 -128.97 11.41 114.17
C THR A 17 -128.05 10.23 114.47
N ALA A 18 -126.86 10.52 114.99
CA ALA A 18 -125.94 9.52 115.50
C ALA A 18 -126.41 8.96 116.86
N GLU A 19 -125.85 7.79 117.22
CA GLU A 19 -126.17 6.98 118.41
C GLU A 19 -127.48 6.15 118.31
N LEU A 20 -127.54 5.05 119.07
CA LEU A 20 -128.20 3.76 118.74
C LEU A 20 -128.71 3.06 120.04
N PRO A 21 -129.32 1.84 120.04
CA PRO A 21 -129.87 0.96 118.98
C PRO A 21 -131.27 0.33 119.35
N THR A 22 -131.65 -0.78 118.69
CA THR A 22 -132.50 -1.93 119.16
C THR A 22 -134.04 -1.75 119.32
N GLN A 23 -134.93 -2.64 118.84
CA GLN A 23 -134.82 -3.81 117.92
C GLN A 23 -136.08 -3.94 117.04
N VAL A 24 -135.92 -4.24 115.74
CA VAL A 24 -136.73 -5.18 114.93
C VAL A 24 -135.79 -5.85 113.92
N LEU A 25 -136.09 -7.08 113.46
CA LEU A 25 -135.23 -7.91 112.61
C LEU A 25 -135.50 -7.76 111.10
N THR A 26 -134.57 -8.33 110.31
CA THR A 26 -134.69 -8.76 108.90
C THR A 26 -134.81 -7.71 107.76
N SER A 27 -133.64 -7.39 107.21
CA SER A 27 -133.18 -7.74 105.84
C SER A 27 -133.56 -6.92 104.58
N PHE A 28 -132.49 -6.51 103.88
CA PHE A 28 -132.31 -6.16 102.46
C PHE A 28 -132.89 -4.85 101.89
N CYS A 29 -131.98 -4.13 101.23
CA CYS A 29 -132.25 -3.30 100.05
C CYS A 29 -131.05 -3.51 99.10
N THR A 30 -131.29 -3.63 97.78
CA THR A 30 -130.28 -3.97 96.77
C THR A 30 -130.21 -2.91 95.67
N VAL A 31 -129.13 -2.91 94.86
CA VAL A 31 -128.94 -1.96 93.74
C VAL A 31 -130.16 -1.91 92.80
N GLN A 32 -130.76 -3.07 92.50
CA GLN A 32 -131.96 -3.16 91.67
C GLN A 32 -133.17 -2.41 92.28
N GLN A 33 -133.33 -2.48 93.60
CA GLN A 33 -134.47 -1.85 94.29
C GLN A 33 -134.32 -0.31 94.39
N ALA A 34 -133.09 0.21 94.27
CA ALA A 34 -132.84 1.64 94.14
C ALA A 34 -133.14 2.16 92.72
N GLU A 35 -132.86 1.36 91.69
CA GLU A 35 -133.26 1.63 90.29
C GLU A 35 -134.79 1.63 90.13
N ASP A 36 -135.51 0.68 90.76
CA ASP A 36 -136.97 0.62 90.72
C ASP A 36 -137.63 1.88 91.35
N TRP A 37 -137.00 2.49 92.36
CA TRP A 37 -137.44 3.79 92.93
C TRP A 37 -137.39 4.95 91.92
N ARG A 38 -136.53 4.89 90.90
CA ARG A 38 -136.36 5.95 89.89
C ARG A 38 -137.50 6.01 88.86
N THR A 39 -138.40 5.02 88.83
CA THR A 39 -139.40 4.84 87.74
C THR A 39 -140.86 4.73 88.19
N ALA A 40 -141.17 4.73 89.50
CA ALA A 40 -142.52 4.56 90.01
C ALA A 40 -143.44 5.80 89.82
N ALA A 41 -144.38 5.72 88.86
CA ALA A 41 -145.22 6.85 88.46
C ALA A 41 -146.32 7.24 89.49
N LEU A 42 -146.09 8.31 90.26
CA LEU A 42 -147.08 8.89 91.18
C LEU A 42 -148.07 9.83 90.46
N TRP A 43 -149.22 9.27 90.06
CA TRP A 43 -150.34 10.04 89.52
C TRP A 43 -151.05 10.85 90.62
N GLY A 44 -150.64 12.12 90.79
CA GLY A 44 -151.41 13.12 91.56
C GLY A 44 -150.58 13.98 92.51
N GLN A 45 -150.45 15.28 92.19
CA GLN A 45 -149.98 16.35 93.07
C GLN A 45 -148.70 16.08 93.90
N VAL A 46 -147.60 15.76 93.22
CA VAL A 46 -146.24 15.94 93.73
C VAL A 46 -145.58 17.11 93.00
N SER A 47 -144.86 17.99 93.70
CA SER A 47 -144.20 19.14 93.07
C SER A 47 -142.92 18.74 92.36
N SER A 48 -142.53 19.48 91.32
CA SER A 48 -141.32 19.22 90.53
C SER A 48 -140.03 19.26 91.36
N ALA A 49 -139.98 20.05 92.43
CA ALA A 49 -138.83 20.11 93.34
C ALA A 49 -138.62 18.82 94.14
N GLU A 50 -139.69 18.10 94.50
CA GLU A 50 -139.60 16.86 95.27
C GLU A 50 -139.00 15.72 94.42
N ILE A 51 -139.36 15.68 93.12
CA ILE A 51 -138.87 14.67 92.16
C ILE A 51 -137.37 14.83 91.91
N SER A 52 -136.87 16.07 91.76
CA SER A 52 -135.44 16.33 91.61
C SER A 52 -134.61 15.89 92.83
N ARG A 53 -135.16 15.99 94.04
CA ARG A 53 -134.46 15.54 95.26
C ARG A 53 -134.37 14.01 95.34
N ILE A 54 -135.44 13.30 95.00
CA ILE A 54 -135.49 11.83 94.98
C ILE A 54 -134.43 11.24 94.04
N ASN A 55 -134.26 11.80 92.84
CA ASN A 55 -133.24 11.32 91.89
C ASN A 55 -131.81 11.53 92.42
N ALA A 56 -131.51 12.73 92.97
CA ALA A 56 -130.18 13.02 93.53
C ALA A 56 -129.84 12.16 94.77
N GLU A 57 -130.85 11.81 95.59
CA GLU A 57 -130.69 10.88 96.71
C GLU A 57 -130.42 9.44 96.25
N ALA A 58 -130.93 9.03 95.08
CA ALA A 58 -130.68 7.71 94.49
C ALA A 58 -129.26 7.59 93.87
N ASP A 59 -128.82 8.59 93.11
CA ASP A 59 -127.50 8.58 92.45
C ASP A 59 -126.35 8.47 93.48
N ALA A 60 -126.48 9.14 94.64
CA ALA A 60 -125.51 9.06 95.73
C ALA A 60 -125.39 7.65 96.35
N ALA A 61 -126.49 6.89 96.40
CA ALA A 61 -126.50 5.52 96.92
C ALA A 61 -125.79 4.54 95.97
N VAL A 62 -125.95 4.73 94.65
CA VAL A 62 -125.28 3.91 93.63
C VAL A 62 -123.76 4.19 93.58
N ALA A 63 -123.33 5.44 93.79
CA ALA A 63 -121.92 5.80 93.79
C ALA A 63 -121.12 5.10 94.91
N SER A 64 -121.66 5.04 96.13
CA SER A 64 -120.94 4.45 97.28
C SER A 64 -120.77 2.94 97.17
N LEU A 65 -121.74 2.23 96.58
CA LEU A 65 -121.70 0.76 96.44
C LEU A 65 -120.67 0.26 95.42
N ASN A 66 -120.20 1.12 94.51
CA ASN A 66 -119.17 0.75 93.52
C ASN A 66 -117.73 1.03 94.00
N ALA A 67 -117.54 1.92 94.98
CA ALA A 67 -116.21 2.33 95.44
C ALA A 67 -115.46 1.23 96.22
N GLU A 68 -116.17 0.36 96.93
CA GLU A 68 -115.56 -0.66 97.81
C GLU A 68 -115.08 -1.92 97.04
N ALA A 69 -115.46 -2.08 95.77
CA ALA A 69 -115.14 -3.25 94.95
C ALA A 69 -113.79 -3.15 94.19
N ALA A 70 -113.20 -1.96 94.06
CA ALA A 70 -112.08 -1.72 93.14
C ALA A 70 -110.68 -1.85 93.77
N PHE A 71 -110.55 -1.75 95.11
CA PHE A 71 -109.23 -1.62 95.76
C PHE A 71 -108.52 -2.95 96.05
N SER A 72 -109.19 -4.09 95.89
CA SER A 72 -108.70 -5.40 96.36
C SER A 72 -108.05 -6.30 95.30
N GLN A 73 -107.69 -5.76 94.11
CA GLN A 73 -107.21 -6.56 92.98
C GLN A 73 -105.83 -6.14 92.40
N LEU A 74 -105.07 -5.28 93.09
CA LEU A 74 -103.70 -4.95 92.69
C LEU A 74 -102.69 -5.92 93.33
N SER A 75 -101.81 -6.51 92.52
CA SER A 75 -100.91 -7.60 92.91
C SER A 75 -99.82 -7.25 93.94
N ASN A 76 -99.55 -5.97 94.17
CA ASN A 76 -98.37 -5.50 94.90
C ASN A 76 -98.70 -4.92 96.30
N VAL A 77 -99.87 -5.29 96.87
CA VAL A 77 -100.42 -4.76 98.14
C VAL A 77 -100.61 -5.89 99.16
N CYS A 78 -100.26 -5.62 100.43
CA CYS A 78 -100.15 -6.56 101.53
C CYS A 78 -101.06 -6.17 102.74
N THR A 79 -101.41 -7.12 103.62
CA THR A 79 -102.38 -6.96 104.75
C THR A 79 -102.01 -7.72 106.03
N GLY A 80 -102.53 -7.30 107.20
CA GLY A 80 -102.39 -8.03 108.49
C GLY A 80 -103.51 -7.72 109.52
N SER A 81 -103.62 -8.51 110.60
CA SER A 81 -104.68 -8.39 111.62
C SER A 81 -104.25 -8.86 113.04
N THR A 82 -105.05 -8.59 114.08
CA THR A 82 -104.78 -8.94 115.50
C THR A 82 -106.09 -9.03 116.31
N THR A 83 -106.14 -9.76 117.44
CA THR A 83 -107.40 -10.28 118.05
C THR A 83 -107.51 -10.17 119.60
N CYS A 84 -108.74 -10.43 120.11
CA CYS A 84 -109.18 -10.59 121.53
C CYS A 84 -109.60 -9.28 122.28
N PRO A 85 -110.37 -9.33 123.40
CA PRO A 85 -111.85 -9.43 123.35
C PRO A 85 -112.63 -8.40 124.21
N CYS A 86 -113.94 -8.25 123.96
CA CYS A 86 -114.82 -7.22 124.57
C CYS A 86 -115.37 -7.60 125.99
N THR A 87 -115.86 -6.63 126.80
CA THR A 87 -116.31 -6.84 128.21
C THR A 87 -117.49 -5.90 128.63
N GLU A 88 -118.20 -6.16 129.75
CA GLU A 88 -119.42 -5.42 130.19
C GLU A 88 -119.50 -5.10 131.71
N SER A 89 -120.37 -4.17 132.13
CA SER A 89 -120.69 -3.87 133.56
C SER A 89 -122.08 -3.18 133.78
N TYR A 90 -122.49 -2.93 135.03
CA TYR A 90 -123.82 -2.40 135.45
C TYR A 90 -123.76 -1.42 136.65
N GLN A 91 -124.66 -0.42 136.70
CA GLN A 91 -124.89 0.47 137.88
C GLN A 91 -126.37 0.87 138.06
N GLN A 92 -126.73 1.46 139.22
CA GLN A 92 -128.11 1.85 139.60
C GLN A 92 -128.15 3.17 140.42
N ARG A 93 -129.26 3.93 140.33
CA ARG A 93 -129.50 5.17 141.12
C ARG A 93 -130.94 5.25 141.67
N TYR A 94 -131.15 6.06 142.71
CA TYR A 94 -132.44 6.32 143.37
C TYR A 94 -132.71 7.83 143.55
N SER A 95 -133.97 8.26 143.49
CA SER A 95 -134.42 9.63 143.83
C SER A 95 -135.74 9.62 144.63
N THR A 96 -136.00 10.67 145.41
CA THR A 96 -137.17 10.79 146.31
C THR A 96 -137.82 12.16 146.15
N ASN A 97 -139.16 12.27 146.24
CA ASN A 97 -139.88 13.54 146.11
C ASN A 97 -141.01 13.69 147.17
N CYS A 98 -141.31 14.92 147.59
CA CYS A 98 -142.22 15.26 148.70
C CYS A 98 -142.95 16.60 148.43
N GLY A 99 -144.18 16.76 148.93
CA GLY A 99 -145.00 17.99 148.79
C GLY A 99 -145.41 18.61 150.14
N PHE A 100 -145.94 19.84 150.09
CA PHE A 100 -146.33 20.65 151.28
C PHE A 100 -147.86 20.72 151.47
N ILE A 101 -148.27 21.03 152.72
CA ILE A 101 -149.66 21.13 153.23
C ILE A 101 -150.33 19.76 153.43
N GLY A 102 -150.45 19.35 154.71
CA GLY A 102 -151.01 18.06 155.13
C GLY A 102 -149.94 17.03 155.49
N TRP A 103 -149.85 16.64 156.77
CA TRP A 103 -148.84 15.69 157.26
C TRP A 103 -149.22 14.22 156.96
N SER A 104 -148.89 13.69 155.77
CA SER A 104 -148.37 12.30 155.60
C SER A 104 -148.22 11.87 154.12
N SER A 105 -146.97 11.74 153.63
CA SER A 105 -146.45 10.76 152.63
C SER A 105 -145.39 11.36 151.67
N CYS A 106 -144.44 10.53 151.23
CA CYS A 106 -143.44 10.80 150.18
C CYS A 106 -143.16 9.52 149.37
N THR A 107 -142.59 9.62 148.16
CA THR A 107 -142.38 8.45 147.27
C THR A 107 -141.02 8.49 146.57
N ARG A 108 -140.51 7.31 146.16
CA ARG A 108 -139.13 7.08 145.69
C ARG A 108 -139.09 6.29 144.36
N TYR A 109 -138.17 6.65 143.47
CA TYR A 109 -137.99 6.08 142.12
C TYR A 109 -136.56 5.54 141.90
N ARG A 110 -136.35 4.71 140.85
CA ARG A 110 -135.08 4.00 140.53
C ARG A 110 -134.87 3.83 139.01
N THR A 111 -133.61 3.83 138.52
CA THR A 111 -133.25 3.67 137.08
C THR A 111 -131.83 3.06 136.90
N SER A 112 -131.49 2.48 135.73
CA SER A 112 -130.23 1.75 135.42
C SER A 112 -129.91 1.60 133.90
N TYR A 113 -128.63 1.39 133.52
CA TYR A 113 -128.10 1.37 132.12
C TYR A 113 -126.94 0.33 131.88
N ARG A 114 -126.51 0.06 130.62
CA ARG A 114 -125.46 -0.93 130.16
C ARG A 114 -124.87 -0.56 128.76
N ALA A 115 -123.60 -0.91 128.41
CA ALA A 115 -122.95 -0.65 127.09
C ALA A 115 -121.69 -1.54 126.77
N SER A 116 -121.25 -1.67 125.48
CA SER A 116 -120.17 -2.57 124.96
C SER A 116 -119.57 -2.14 123.56
N THR A 117 -118.31 -2.52 123.15
CA THR A 117 -117.60 -2.08 121.88
C THR A 117 -116.45 -3.02 121.36
N CYS A 118 -116.07 -3.01 120.04
CA CYS A 118 -114.92 -3.76 119.39
C CYS A 118 -114.47 -3.24 117.93
N PRO A 119 -113.41 -3.74 117.20
CA PRO A 119 -112.50 -2.96 116.26
C PRO A 119 -112.48 -3.21 114.69
N LYS A 120 -111.42 -2.72 113.93
CA LYS A 120 -111.25 -2.59 112.42
C LYS A 120 -109.80 -2.89 111.84
N THR A 121 -109.56 -2.81 110.50
CA THR A 121 -108.32 -3.27 109.74
C THR A 121 -107.73 -2.25 108.70
N THR A 122 -106.46 -2.41 108.20
CA THR A 122 -105.72 -1.54 107.22
C THR A 122 -104.74 -2.27 106.24
N TYR A 123 -104.17 -1.57 105.23
CA TYR A 123 -103.36 -2.08 104.05
C TYR A 123 -102.03 -1.32 103.81
N PHE A 124 -101.05 -1.91 103.08
CA PHE A 124 -99.77 -1.26 102.66
C PHE A 124 -99.08 -1.91 101.43
N CYS A 125 -98.12 -1.23 100.76
CA CYS A 125 -97.33 -1.79 99.65
C CYS A 125 -96.33 -2.86 100.13
N CYS A 126 -96.06 -3.88 99.31
CA CYS A 126 -95.12 -4.96 99.65
C CYS A 126 -93.64 -4.57 99.42
N SER A 127 -92.70 -5.27 100.08
CA SER A 127 -91.26 -4.90 100.10
C SER A 127 -90.61 -4.88 98.71
N GLY A 128 -89.66 -3.94 98.50
CA GLY A 128 -89.04 -3.65 97.20
C GLY A 128 -89.82 -2.65 96.34
N TYR A 129 -90.97 -2.17 96.81
CA TYR A 129 -91.80 -1.15 96.17
C TYR A 129 -92.09 0.00 97.14
N GLU A 130 -92.11 1.23 96.63
CA GLU A 130 -92.50 2.44 97.34
C GLU A 130 -93.84 2.97 96.82
N TYR A 131 -94.63 3.62 97.69
CA TYR A 131 -95.89 4.23 97.28
C TYR A 131 -95.65 5.61 96.65
N ALA A 132 -95.64 5.67 95.31
CA ALA A 132 -95.37 6.87 94.54
C ALA A 132 -96.34 6.97 93.34
N GLN A 133 -96.70 8.20 92.94
CA GLN A 133 -97.65 8.46 91.85
C GLN A 133 -98.98 7.66 91.98
N SER A 134 -99.49 7.50 93.20
CA SER A 134 -100.70 6.74 93.54
C SER A 134 -100.66 5.22 93.27
N ARG A 135 -99.49 4.64 92.98
CA ARG A 135 -99.25 3.19 92.79
C ARG A 135 -98.05 2.71 93.64
N CYS A 136 -97.87 1.40 93.78
CA CYS A 136 -96.63 0.85 94.34
C CYS A 136 -95.61 0.72 93.19
N ILE A 137 -94.59 1.59 93.13
CA ILE A 137 -93.53 1.59 92.09
C ILE A 137 -92.30 0.88 92.63
N ARG A 138 -91.59 0.14 91.78
CA ARG A 138 -90.42 -0.66 92.21
C ARG A 138 -89.19 0.22 92.42
N LEU A 139 -88.38 -0.13 93.41
CA LEU A 139 -87.07 0.49 93.61
C LEU A 139 -86.07 -0.05 92.58
N CYS A 140 -85.29 0.82 91.95
CA CYS A 140 -84.15 0.40 91.14
C CYS A 140 -83.00 -0.06 92.05
N THR A 141 -82.37 -1.19 91.73
CA THR A 141 -81.26 -1.76 92.52
C THR A 141 -79.88 -1.57 91.88
N ASP A 142 -79.83 -1.14 90.62
CA ASP A 142 -78.59 -0.84 89.91
C ASP A 142 -78.14 0.61 90.24
N PRO A 143 -76.95 0.83 90.83
CA PRO A 143 -76.44 2.17 91.14
C PRO A 143 -76.12 3.01 89.90
N LEU A 144 -76.16 2.44 88.69
CA LEU A 144 -76.00 3.14 87.42
C LEU A 144 -77.34 3.65 86.85
N CYS A 145 -78.47 3.45 87.52
CA CYS A 145 -79.74 4.07 87.13
C CYS A 145 -79.84 5.51 87.68
N ASN A 146 -80.18 6.49 86.83
CA ASN A 146 -80.38 7.89 87.25
C ASN A 146 -81.64 8.12 88.11
N SER A 147 -82.44 7.08 88.36
CA SER A 147 -83.65 7.12 89.17
C SER A 147 -83.63 6.05 90.26
N TYR A 148 -84.06 6.43 91.46
CA TYR A 148 -84.35 5.50 92.55
C TYR A 148 -85.61 4.65 92.30
N LEU A 149 -86.52 5.14 91.44
CA LEU A 149 -87.79 4.50 91.08
C LEU A 149 -87.74 3.99 89.63
N CYS A 150 -88.02 2.70 89.45
CA CYS A 150 -88.07 2.02 88.16
C CYS A 150 -89.52 1.96 87.66
N ASP A 151 -89.83 2.64 86.56
CA ASP A 151 -91.17 2.63 85.98
C ASP A 151 -91.37 1.37 85.13
N ASN A 152 -92.48 0.65 85.34
CA ASN A 152 -92.83 -0.60 84.67
C ASN A 152 -91.67 -1.63 84.59
N ASP A 153 -90.94 -1.81 85.70
CA ASP A 153 -89.76 -2.68 85.81
C ASP A 153 -88.58 -2.32 84.88
N GLN A 154 -88.53 -1.05 84.42
CA GLN A 154 -87.41 -0.51 83.64
C GLN A 154 -86.75 0.69 84.36
N CYS A 155 -85.43 0.79 84.22
CA CYS A 155 -84.70 1.99 84.60
C CYS A 155 -85.06 3.14 83.63
N PRO A 156 -85.56 4.31 84.10
CA PRO A 156 -85.98 5.40 83.22
C PRO A 156 -84.86 6.08 82.41
N GLY A 157 -83.61 5.85 82.77
CA GLY A 157 -82.42 6.39 82.11
C GLY A 157 -81.17 6.11 82.96
N CYS A 158 -80.03 5.89 82.31
CA CYS A 158 -78.77 5.55 82.99
C CYS A 158 -77.91 6.78 83.28
N VAL A 159 -76.98 6.67 84.24
CA VAL A 159 -75.91 7.65 84.43
C VAL A 159 -75.11 7.86 83.14
N TYR A 160 -74.63 9.08 82.91
CA TYR A 160 -73.86 9.46 81.71
C TYR A 160 -74.62 9.19 80.39
N ASP A 161 -75.95 9.41 80.39
CA ASP A 161 -76.76 9.65 79.20
C ASP A 161 -76.89 11.16 79.00
N HIS A 162 -76.25 11.68 77.94
CA HIS A 162 -76.25 13.09 77.56
C HIS A 162 -77.25 13.37 76.41
N GLY A 163 -78.14 12.42 76.10
CA GLY A 163 -79.13 12.53 75.03
C GLY A 163 -78.60 12.11 73.66
N ASP A 164 -79.16 12.67 72.59
CA ASP A 164 -78.81 12.34 71.21
C ASP A 164 -78.14 13.55 70.53
N HIS A 165 -76.91 13.36 70.02
CA HIS A 165 -76.11 14.35 69.31
C HIS A 165 -75.88 13.89 67.87
N TYR A 166 -76.16 14.77 66.89
CA TYR A 166 -76.11 14.46 65.46
C TYR A 166 -76.91 13.19 65.10
N GLU A 167 -78.15 13.11 65.62
CA GLU A 167 -79.08 11.97 65.45
C GLU A 167 -78.59 10.64 66.05
N LYS A 168 -77.55 10.65 66.90
CA LYS A 168 -76.95 9.45 67.50
C LYS A 168 -76.81 9.54 69.03
N PRO A 169 -76.97 8.42 69.76
CA PRO A 169 -76.95 8.43 71.22
C PRO A 169 -75.58 8.75 71.80
N ALA A 170 -75.51 9.79 72.63
CA ALA A 170 -74.37 10.19 73.45
C ALA A 170 -74.55 9.67 74.88
N ARG A 171 -74.58 8.33 75.02
CA ARG A 171 -74.77 7.65 76.32
C ARG A 171 -73.77 6.51 76.53
N ALA A 172 -73.30 6.33 77.77
CA ALA A 172 -72.30 5.32 78.11
C ALA A 172 -72.87 3.97 78.57
N TYR A 173 -74.16 3.93 78.92
CA TYR A 173 -74.88 2.74 79.35
C TYR A 173 -76.29 2.75 78.74
N ASP A 174 -76.80 1.59 78.32
CA ASP A 174 -78.18 1.44 77.87
C ASP A 174 -79.02 0.75 78.95
N ALA A 175 -80.21 1.28 79.22
CA ALA A 175 -81.19 0.68 80.12
C ALA A 175 -81.82 -0.57 79.47
N SER A 176 -81.76 -1.72 80.14
CA SER A 176 -82.40 -2.96 79.67
C SER A 176 -83.03 -3.69 80.85
N GLY A 177 -84.31 -3.43 81.08
CA GLY A 177 -84.96 -3.76 82.35
C GLY A 177 -84.47 -2.83 83.45
N MET A 178 -84.31 -3.36 84.66
CA MET A 178 -83.88 -2.59 85.85
C MET A 178 -82.37 -2.25 85.89
N ASN A 179 -81.58 -2.73 84.92
CA ASN A 179 -80.13 -2.60 84.92
C ASN A 179 -79.62 -1.75 83.74
N CYS A 180 -78.48 -1.12 83.93
CA CYS A 180 -77.78 -0.27 82.96
C CYS A 180 -76.53 -0.98 82.43
N TYR A 181 -76.58 -1.48 81.20
CA TYR A 181 -75.48 -2.23 80.61
C TYR A 181 -74.52 -1.29 79.87
N GLN A 182 -73.23 -1.37 80.20
CA GLN A 182 -72.19 -0.54 79.60
C GLN A 182 -72.00 -0.85 78.10
N ARG A 183 -72.00 0.21 77.29
CA ARG A 183 -71.80 0.19 75.84
C ARG A 183 -70.48 0.86 75.44
N CYS A 184 -70.07 0.69 74.19
CA CYS A 184 -68.91 1.42 73.67
C CYS A 184 -69.21 2.93 73.57
N SER A 185 -68.41 3.71 74.29
CA SER A 185 -68.57 5.15 74.54
C SER A 185 -67.21 5.82 74.69
N TRP A 186 -67.21 7.14 74.93
CA TRP A 186 -66.01 7.97 75.12
C TRP A 186 -65.22 7.67 76.39
N ARG A 187 -65.83 7.00 77.38
CA ARG A 187 -65.31 6.89 78.74
C ARG A 187 -64.08 5.98 78.82
N SER A 188 -63.17 6.29 79.75
CA SER A 188 -61.94 5.50 79.99
C SER A 188 -62.19 4.10 80.56
N ASP A 189 -63.39 3.80 81.05
CA ASP A 189 -63.83 2.46 81.44
C ASP A 189 -64.42 1.65 80.27
N SER A 190 -64.49 2.24 79.07
CA SER A 190 -65.00 1.67 77.82
C SER A 190 -63.87 1.39 76.83
N ASN A 191 -64.08 0.47 75.89
CA ASN A 191 -63.06 0.14 74.88
C ASN A 191 -62.79 1.29 73.87
N LEU A 192 -63.67 2.30 73.80
CA LEU A 192 -63.62 3.39 72.79
C LEU A 192 -63.36 2.82 71.39
N CYS A 193 -64.33 2.02 70.93
CA CYS A 193 -64.24 1.16 69.76
C CYS A 193 -64.35 1.95 68.45
N PHE A 194 -63.21 2.29 67.83
CA PHE A 194 -63.18 3.06 66.58
C PHE A 194 -61.85 2.90 65.82
N PRO A 195 -61.86 2.74 64.47
CA PRO A 195 -63.01 2.58 63.60
C PRO A 195 -63.54 1.14 63.62
N GLY A 196 -64.79 0.98 64.07
CA GLY A 196 -65.42 -0.32 64.26
C GLY A 196 -66.78 -0.18 64.94
N THR A 197 -67.48 -1.29 65.12
CA THR A 197 -68.78 -1.34 65.80
C THR A 197 -68.76 -2.19 67.07
N CYS A 198 -69.51 -1.76 68.07
CA CYS A 198 -69.60 -2.42 69.37
C CYS A 198 -70.93 -2.09 70.06
N GLU A 199 -71.72 -3.13 70.36
CA GLU A 199 -72.98 -2.99 71.11
C GLU A 199 -72.77 -3.05 72.63
N ARG A 200 -71.80 -3.87 73.10
CA ARG A 200 -71.49 -4.09 74.52
C ARG A 200 -69.98 -4.17 74.72
N ILE A 201 -69.50 -3.71 75.87
CA ILE A 201 -68.09 -3.78 76.23
C ILE A 201 -67.54 -5.22 76.17
N GLY A 202 -66.32 -5.38 75.65
CA GLY A 202 -65.60 -6.67 75.60
C GLY A 202 -65.30 -7.19 74.19
N SER A 203 -66.10 -6.87 73.18
CA SER A 203 -65.87 -7.27 71.79
C SER A 203 -66.14 -6.13 70.81
N CYS A 204 -65.08 -5.58 70.23
CA CYS A 204 -65.11 -4.51 69.23
C CYS A 204 -64.89 -5.12 67.83
N SER A 205 -65.80 -4.86 66.89
CA SER A 205 -65.74 -5.39 65.52
C SER A 205 -65.15 -4.34 64.59
N CYS A 206 -63.88 -4.50 64.23
CA CYS A 206 -63.17 -3.51 63.43
C CYS A 206 -63.64 -3.49 61.98
N ILE A 207 -63.56 -2.30 61.36
CA ILE A 207 -63.61 -2.23 59.89
C ILE A 207 -62.39 -2.94 59.29
N SER A 208 -62.48 -3.33 58.02
CA SER A 208 -61.40 -4.05 57.33
C SER A 208 -60.05 -3.34 57.48
N GLY A 209 -59.02 -4.06 57.90
CA GLY A 209 -57.65 -3.54 58.03
C GLY A 209 -57.37 -2.72 59.31
N PHE A 210 -58.25 -2.74 60.30
CA PHE A 210 -57.96 -2.30 61.67
C PHE A 210 -58.11 -3.48 62.65
N SER A 211 -57.38 -3.48 63.76
CA SER A 211 -57.41 -4.57 64.75
C SER A 211 -57.14 -4.09 66.20
N GLY A 212 -57.14 -5.05 67.14
CA GLY A 212 -57.02 -4.78 68.58
C GLY A 212 -58.39 -4.55 69.26
N SER A 213 -58.40 -4.59 70.60
CA SER A 213 -59.64 -4.50 71.41
C SER A 213 -60.41 -3.17 71.31
N SER A 214 -59.79 -2.15 70.73
CA SER A 214 -60.35 -0.82 70.43
C SER A 214 -60.39 -0.48 68.94
N CYS A 215 -59.91 -1.36 68.05
CA CYS A 215 -59.60 -1.06 66.64
C CYS A 215 -58.51 0.00 66.40
N THR A 216 -57.67 0.27 67.40
CA THR A 216 -56.58 1.25 67.31
C THR A 216 -55.35 0.78 66.55
N ASN A 217 -55.29 -0.47 66.07
CA ASN A 217 -54.10 -0.99 65.42
C ASN A 217 -54.31 -1.02 63.91
N ILE A 218 -53.53 -0.25 63.14
CA ILE A 218 -53.61 -0.28 61.67
C ILE A 218 -52.96 -1.57 61.15
N GLN A 219 -53.61 -2.22 60.18
CA GLN A 219 -53.12 -3.42 59.49
C GLN A 219 -53.07 -3.24 57.97
N GLN A 220 -53.48 -2.06 57.47
CA GLN A 220 -53.34 -1.66 56.07
C GLN A 220 -51.96 -1.04 55.81
N THR A 221 -51.50 -1.10 54.57
CA THR A 221 -50.38 -0.31 54.03
C THR A 221 -50.92 0.73 53.03
N PRO A 222 -50.13 1.76 52.65
CA PRO A 222 -50.37 2.45 51.39
C PRO A 222 -49.98 1.55 50.20
N THR A 223 -50.02 2.09 48.98
CA THR A 223 -49.57 1.42 47.76
C THR A 223 -48.74 2.38 46.93
N PHE A 224 -47.53 1.99 46.54
CA PHE A 224 -46.71 2.76 45.58
C PHE A 224 -47.36 2.69 44.19
N MET A 225 -47.43 3.82 43.51
CA MET A 225 -48.08 3.97 42.20
C MET A 225 -47.06 4.03 41.06
N SER A 226 -45.93 4.69 41.33
CA SER A 226 -44.78 4.81 40.44
C SER A 226 -43.60 5.34 41.24
N TRP A 227 -42.38 5.03 40.82
CA TRP A 227 -41.16 5.65 41.33
C TRP A 227 -40.08 5.78 40.26
N LEU A 228 -39.19 6.75 40.45
CA LEU A 228 -38.03 7.02 39.61
C LEU A 228 -36.90 7.53 40.52
N GLY A 229 -35.81 6.78 40.59
CA GLY A 229 -34.53 7.23 41.14
C GLY A 229 -33.62 7.73 40.04
N LYS A 230 -32.86 8.80 40.32
CA LYS A 230 -31.82 9.34 39.42
C LYS A 230 -30.50 9.49 40.16
N LEU A 231 -29.45 8.96 39.58
CA LEU A 231 -28.07 9.17 39.99
C LEU A 231 -27.45 10.26 39.11
N HIS A 232 -26.92 11.32 39.72
CA HIS A 232 -26.30 12.46 39.02
C HIS A 232 -24.79 12.55 39.28
N ASP A 233 -24.01 12.86 38.26
CA ASP A 233 -22.59 13.18 38.36
C ASP A 233 -22.30 14.71 38.42
N ASN A 234 -21.02 15.09 38.32
CA ASN A 234 -20.58 16.49 38.20
C ASN A 234 -20.62 17.06 36.77
N SER A 235 -20.80 16.23 35.73
CA SER A 235 -20.86 16.66 34.33
C SER A 235 -22.28 17.05 33.89
N GLY A 236 -23.30 16.56 34.61
CA GLY A 236 -24.72 16.71 34.29
C GLY A 236 -25.34 15.44 33.68
N GLY A 237 -24.59 14.34 33.58
CA GLY A 237 -25.08 13.06 33.11
C GLY A 237 -25.87 12.31 34.20
N THR A 238 -26.82 11.47 33.78
CA THR A 238 -27.79 10.84 34.70
C THR A 238 -28.03 9.36 34.40
N ALA A 239 -28.06 8.53 35.45
CA ALA A 239 -28.51 7.13 35.36
C ALA A 239 -29.86 6.94 36.07
N ASP A 240 -30.88 6.59 35.30
CA ASP A 240 -32.27 6.42 35.76
C ASP A 240 -32.54 4.98 36.21
N LEU A 241 -33.23 4.82 37.34
CA LEU A 241 -33.60 3.56 37.98
C LEU A 241 -35.11 3.59 38.28
N ASP A 242 -35.87 2.62 37.78
CA ASP A 242 -37.33 2.64 37.88
C ASP A 242 -37.95 1.24 37.99
N GLN A 243 -39.29 1.16 38.07
CA GLN A 243 -40.00 -0.12 38.13
C GLN A 243 -39.74 -1.08 36.94
N ASN A 244 -39.30 -0.58 35.78
CA ASN A 244 -38.98 -1.37 34.59
C ASN A 244 -37.49 -1.73 34.49
N ASN A 245 -36.62 -0.84 34.99
CA ASN A 245 -35.17 -0.92 34.90
C ASN A 245 -34.55 -0.85 36.30
N GLN A 246 -34.43 -2.01 36.94
CA GLN A 246 -34.08 -2.15 38.36
C GLN A 246 -32.61 -2.51 38.62
N ASP A 247 -31.79 -2.82 37.61
CA ASP A 247 -30.42 -3.31 37.80
C ASP A 247 -29.43 -2.66 36.80
N VAL A 248 -29.14 -1.38 37.04
CA VAL A 248 -28.58 -0.44 36.06
C VAL A 248 -27.06 -0.36 36.18
N TRP A 249 -26.32 -0.57 35.09
CA TRP A 249 -24.90 -0.25 35.03
C TRP A 249 -24.68 1.25 34.82
N THR A 250 -23.64 1.83 35.42
CA THR A 250 -23.29 3.24 35.20
C THR A 250 -21.80 3.54 35.38
N ASN A 251 -21.22 4.34 34.49
CA ASN A 251 -19.89 4.96 34.66
C ASN A 251 -19.92 6.33 35.37
N LYS A 252 -21.11 6.83 35.69
CA LYS A 252 -21.31 8.15 36.29
C LYS A 252 -20.88 8.12 37.76
N VAL A 253 -19.83 8.88 38.11
CA VAL A 253 -19.40 9.04 39.51
C VAL A 253 -20.49 9.82 40.28
N PRO A 254 -21.19 9.19 41.24
CA PRO A 254 -22.35 9.81 41.87
C PRO A 254 -21.94 10.96 42.79
N THR A 255 -22.75 12.02 42.76
CA THR A 255 -22.60 13.23 43.60
C THR A 255 -23.91 13.62 44.28
N ARG A 256 -25.04 13.20 43.71
CA ARG A 256 -26.39 13.47 44.20
C ARG A 256 -27.30 12.34 43.75
N LEU A 257 -28.17 11.90 44.65
CA LEU A 257 -29.28 11.02 44.34
C LEU A 257 -30.59 11.82 44.43
N GLU A 258 -31.47 11.68 43.45
CA GLU A 258 -32.80 12.29 43.38
C GLU A 258 -33.84 11.17 43.28
N PHE A 259 -34.99 11.33 43.94
CA PHE A 259 -36.11 10.39 43.83
C PHE A 259 -37.44 11.15 43.72
N ASP A 260 -38.26 10.75 42.75
CA ASP A 260 -39.68 11.08 42.63
C ASP A 260 -40.48 9.78 42.85
N TRP A 261 -41.44 9.78 43.78
CA TRP A 261 -42.32 8.64 43.99
C TRP A 261 -43.74 9.04 44.38
N ALA A 262 -44.71 8.32 43.80
CA ALA A 262 -46.13 8.52 44.05
C ALA A 262 -46.69 7.38 44.91
N LEU A 263 -47.53 7.73 45.88
CA LEU A 263 -48.18 6.81 46.81
C LEU A 263 -49.69 7.06 46.83
N SER A 264 -50.48 5.99 46.96
CA SER A 264 -51.93 6.08 47.18
C SER A 264 -52.36 5.43 48.49
N TYR A 265 -53.45 5.95 49.06
CA TYR A 265 -54.13 5.35 50.20
C TYR A 265 -55.63 5.70 50.18
N THR A 266 -56.49 4.70 49.98
CA THR A 266 -57.95 4.88 50.10
C THR A 266 -58.36 4.73 51.56
N ARG A 267 -58.31 5.83 52.32
CA ARG A 267 -58.84 5.92 53.69
C ARG A 267 -60.29 5.42 53.75
N PRO A 268 -60.63 4.44 54.61
CA PRO A 268 -62.01 4.00 54.81
C PRO A 268 -62.90 5.13 55.34
N ASN A 269 -64.21 5.02 55.11
CA ASN A 269 -65.22 5.93 55.63
C ASN A 269 -66.06 5.25 56.73
N PRO A 270 -65.57 5.15 57.99
CA PRO A 270 -66.30 4.55 59.09
C PRO A 270 -67.51 5.41 59.50
N GLU A 271 -68.55 4.77 60.03
CA GLU A 271 -69.67 5.50 60.60
C GLU A 271 -69.27 6.13 61.95
N PHE A 272 -69.35 7.46 62.07
CA PHE A 272 -68.98 8.16 63.30
C PHE A 272 -70.07 7.98 64.38
N TYR A 273 -69.66 7.63 65.60
CA TYR A 273 -70.51 7.76 66.78
C TYR A 273 -70.71 9.23 67.17
N SER A 274 -71.74 9.50 67.97
CA SER A 274 -72.05 10.81 68.59
C SER A 274 -70.87 11.50 69.30
N TYR A 275 -69.92 10.71 69.81
CA TYR A 275 -68.70 11.15 70.48
C TYR A 275 -67.46 11.20 69.58
N ILE A 276 -67.52 10.84 68.30
CA ILE A 276 -66.39 11.05 67.38
C ILE A 276 -66.50 12.45 66.77
N ARG A 277 -65.34 13.08 66.52
CA ARG A 277 -65.24 14.43 65.92
C ARG A 277 -64.43 14.42 64.63
N ALA A 278 -63.35 13.64 64.56
CA ALA A 278 -62.52 13.53 63.37
C ALA A 278 -61.91 12.12 63.23
N PHE A 279 -61.63 11.73 61.99
CA PHE A 279 -60.88 10.52 61.64
C PHE A 279 -59.80 10.88 60.61
N LYS A 280 -58.57 11.07 61.08
CA LYS A 280 -57.39 11.33 60.26
C LYS A 280 -56.53 10.07 60.25
N VAL A 281 -56.56 9.33 59.14
CA VAL A 281 -55.58 8.25 58.87
C VAL A 281 -55.08 8.43 57.45
N GLY A 282 -53.76 8.38 57.29
CA GLY A 282 -53.09 8.61 56.01
C GLY A 282 -51.65 8.14 56.06
N ILE A 283 -50.86 8.50 55.06
CA ILE A 283 -49.44 8.18 54.99
C ILE A 283 -48.70 9.12 55.94
N MET A 284 -48.07 8.58 57.00
CA MET A 284 -47.41 9.41 58.02
C MET A 284 -45.89 9.39 57.94
N GLU A 285 -45.32 8.44 57.19
CA GLU A 285 -43.88 8.31 56.98
C GLU A 285 -43.67 7.65 55.61
N SER A 286 -42.83 8.28 54.78
CA SER A 286 -42.31 7.68 53.56
C SER A 286 -40.92 8.21 53.27
N LYS A 287 -40.04 7.32 52.80
CA LYS A 287 -38.61 7.55 52.61
C LYS A 287 -38.02 6.54 51.64
N VAL A 288 -36.91 6.91 51.02
CA VAL A 288 -35.98 6.00 50.35
C VAL A 288 -34.80 5.74 51.30
N THR A 289 -34.49 4.48 51.56
CA THR A 289 -33.22 4.08 52.18
C THR A 289 -32.27 3.64 51.08
N TRP A 290 -31.04 4.15 51.07
CA TRP A 290 -30.02 3.79 50.07
C TRP A 290 -28.72 3.34 50.74
N SER A 291 -27.97 2.44 50.10
CA SER A 291 -26.68 1.96 50.60
C SER A 291 -25.67 1.67 49.48
N GLN A 292 -24.46 2.20 49.61
CA GLN A 292 -23.31 1.79 48.79
C GLN A 292 -22.77 0.47 49.37
N LYS A 293 -22.83 -0.61 48.59
CA LYS A 293 -22.29 -1.93 48.92
C LYS A 293 -21.02 -2.21 48.10
N ARG A 294 -20.00 -2.75 48.75
CA ARG A 294 -18.76 -3.23 48.14
C ARG A 294 -18.67 -4.74 48.27
N ASN A 295 -18.17 -5.42 47.24
CA ASN A 295 -18.11 -6.88 47.17
C ASN A 295 -19.49 -7.52 47.49
N THR A 296 -20.57 -6.93 46.97
CA THR A 296 -22.00 -7.32 47.16
C THR A 296 -22.54 -7.25 48.61
N TYR A 297 -21.70 -7.29 49.65
CA TYR A 297 -22.14 -7.50 51.04
C TYR A 297 -21.70 -6.43 52.05
N GLN A 298 -20.64 -5.66 51.79
CA GLN A 298 -20.13 -4.68 52.74
C GLN A 298 -20.73 -3.29 52.47
N THR A 299 -21.65 -2.83 53.32
CA THR A 299 -22.08 -1.42 53.29
C THR A 299 -20.90 -0.50 53.62
N VAL A 300 -20.51 0.34 52.65
CA VAL A 300 -19.45 1.36 52.77
C VAL A 300 -20.02 2.64 53.39
N THR A 301 -21.19 3.07 52.90
CA THR A 301 -21.96 4.21 53.39
C THR A 301 -23.44 4.02 53.01
N GLY A 302 -24.33 4.82 53.59
CA GLY A 302 -25.77 4.75 53.32
C GLY A 302 -26.51 5.95 53.91
N GLY A 303 -27.75 6.14 53.51
CA GLY A 303 -28.55 7.30 53.88
C GLY A 303 -30.06 7.07 53.79
N VAL A 304 -30.80 8.12 54.15
CA VAL A 304 -32.26 8.14 54.15
C VAL A 304 -32.74 9.45 53.54
N ILE A 305 -33.45 9.36 52.43
CA ILE A 305 -34.09 10.47 51.73
C ILE A 305 -35.57 10.41 52.08
N ASN A 306 -36.01 11.25 53.01
CA ASN A 306 -37.43 11.31 53.39
C ASN A 306 -38.24 12.01 52.28
N CYS A 307 -39.55 11.81 52.26
CA CYS A 307 -40.47 12.68 51.50
C CYS A 307 -40.22 14.16 51.86
N ASP A 308 -40.34 15.06 50.88
CA ASP A 308 -40.28 16.51 51.06
C ASP A 308 -41.51 17.05 51.82
N MET A 309 -42.66 16.40 51.65
CA MET A 309 -43.86 16.65 52.45
C MET A 309 -43.60 16.35 53.93
N ALA A 310 -44.08 17.23 54.82
CA ALA A 310 -43.98 17.06 56.28
C ALA A 310 -44.95 15.99 56.83
N LEU A 311 -44.70 14.72 56.49
CA LEU A 311 -45.52 13.59 56.92
C LEU A 311 -45.37 13.36 58.45
N SER A 312 -46.50 13.15 59.15
CA SER A 312 -46.48 12.85 60.59
C SER A 312 -47.74 12.10 61.07
N ASN A 313 -47.64 11.42 62.21
CA ASN A 313 -48.78 10.76 62.88
C ASN A 313 -49.76 11.81 63.46
N SER A 314 -49.28 13.02 63.77
CA SER A 314 -50.06 14.18 64.25
C SER A 314 -50.80 14.97 63.17
N ASP A 315 -50.37 14.89 61.91
CA ASP A 315 -51.08 15.50 60.78
C ASP A 315 -50.74 14.74 59.48
N PRO A 316 -51.32 13.55 59.28
CA PRO A 316 -51.12 12.80 58.04
C PRO A 316 -51.94 13.45 56.90
N PRO A 317 -51.39 13.56 55.67
CA PRO A 317 -52.17 13.94 54.50
C PRO A 317 -53.43 13.09 54.34
N LEU A 318 -54.53 13.75 54.00
CA LEU A 318 -55.88 13.19 53.99
C LEU A 318 -56.40 12.88 52.57
N ASP A 319 -55.61 13.26 51.57
CA ASP A 319 -55.83 12.99 50.15
C ASP A 319 -55.58 11.51 49.82
N SER A 320 -56.24 11.01 48.77
CA SER A 320 -56.15 9.60 48.37
C SER A 320 -54.84 9.24 47.67
N ALA A 321 -54.03 10.23 47.30
CA ALA A 321 -52.69 10.07 46.76
C ALA A 321 -51.80 11.26 47.14
N ILE A 322 -50.50 11.01 47.27
CA ILE A 322 -49.44 12.00 47.45
C ILE A 322 -48.29 11.71 46.48
N GLN A 323 -47.47 12.71 46.21
CA GLN A 323 -46.22 12.57 45.47
C GLN A 323 -45.10 13.22 46.30
N CYS A 324 -43.97 12.54 46.36
CA CYS A 324 -42.79 12.92 47.12
C CYS A 324 -41.63 13.13 46.14
N ILE A 325 -40.96 14.27 46.20
CA ILE A 325 -39.81 14.58 45.34
C ILE A 325 -38.69 15.16 46.20
N ASN A 326 -37.56 14.45 46.31
CA ASN A 326 -36.44 14.92 47.13
C ASN A 326 -35.08 14.44 46.60
N GLU A 327 -34.04 15.23 46.85
CA GLU A 327 -32.66 14.95 46.45
C GLU A 327 -31.66 15.10 47.60
N GLN A 328 -30.59 14.31 47.57
CA GLN A 328 -29.52 14.33 48.57
C GLN A 328 -28.15 14.36 47.90
N ALA A 329 -27.50 15.54 47.96
CA ALA A 329 -26.07 15.67 47.64
C ALA A 329 -25.25 14.83 48.64
N THR A 330 -24.37 13.97 48.10
CA THR A 330 -23.67 12.93 48.86
C THR A 330 -22.27 12.72 48.28
N SER A 331 -21.25 12.68 49.14
CA SER A 331 -19.89 12.34 48.72
C SER A 331 -19.71 10.82 48.75
N PHE A 332 -19.62 10.20 47.58
CA PHE A 332 -19.31 8.78 47.44
C PHE A 332 -17.80 8.56 47.28
N ASN A 333 -17.30 7.42 47.79
CA ASN A 333 -15.97 6.91 47.49
C ASN A 333 -16.15 5.58 46.76
N ILE A 334 -16.60 5.68 45.51
CA ILE A 334 -17.01 4.55 44.68
C ILE A 334 -15.82 3.98 43.89
N ILE A 335 -15.82 2.67 43.68
CA ILE A 335 -14.85 1.96 42.81
C ILE A 335 -15.62 0.98 41.91
N HIS A 336 -15.04 0.60 40.77
CA HIS A 336 -15.62 -0.41 39.87
C HIS A 336 -16.04 -1.68 40.67
N GLY A 337 -17.26 -2.14 40.44
CA GLY A 337 -17.87 -3.27 41.15
C GLY A 337 -18.57 -2.93 42.48
N ASP A 338 -18.63 -1.65 42.88
CA ASP A 338 -19.56 -1.20 43.92
C ASP A 338 -21.00 -1.11 43.40
N GLU A 339 -21.97 -1.36 44.27
CA GLU A 339 -23.41 -1.25 43.99
C GLU A 339 -24.01 -0.16 44.89
N ILE A 340 -24.97 0.63 44.39
CA ILE A 340 -25.83 1.52 45.20
C ILE A 340 -27.24 0.94 45.14
N GLU A 341 -27.63 0.23 46.19
CA GLU A 341 -28.94 -0.41 46.33
C GLU A 341 -29.92 0.49 47.08
N VAL A 342 -31.19 0.46 46.66
CA VAL A 342 -32.28 1.28 47.21
C VAL A 342 -33.43 0.41 47.72
N GLU A 343 -34.20 0.97 48.65
CA GLU A 343 -35.53 0.47 49.03
C GLU A 343 -36.40 1.69 49.36
N LEU A 344 -37.57 1.80 48.73
CA LEU A 344 -38.58 2.77 49.11
C LEU A 344 -39.48 2.14 50.18
N SER A 345 -39.76 2.86 51.27
CA SER A 345 -40.62 2.38 52.34
C SER A 345 -41.66 3.43 52.76
N ALA A 346 -42.87 2.97 53.08
CA ALA A 346 -43.97 3.84 53.51
C ALA A 346 -44.91 3.11 54.50
N LYS A 347 -45.49 3.85 55.45
CA LYS A 347 -46.47 3.31 56.42
C LYS A 347 -47.57 4.30 56.76
N LEU A 348 -48.71 3.75 57.21
CA LEU A 348 -49.88 4.52 57.62
C LEU A 348 -49.86 4.86 59.10
N GLY A 349 -50.49 5.98 59.45
CA GLY A 349 -50.75 6.38 60.83
C GLY A 349 -51.79 7.50 60.89
N GLY A 350 -51.96 8.06 62.08
CA GLY A 350 -52.90 9.12 62.35
C GLY A 350 -53.61 8.96 63.70
N TYR A 351 -54.72 9.66 63.85
CA TYR A 351 -55.51 9.70 65.06
C TYR A 351 -57.01 9.88 64.78
N PHE A 352 -57.82 9.63 65.80
CA PHE A 352 -59.20 10.09 65.83
C PHE A 352 -59.43 11.00 67.03
N THR A 353 -60.16 12.09 66.81
CA THR A 353 -60.61 12.99 67.88
C THR A 353 -61.93 12.46 68.40
N TYR A 354 -62.04 12.27 69.71
CA TYR A 354 -63.29 11.95 70.40
C TYR A 354 -63.60 12.98 71.48
N HIS A 355 -64.89 13.20 71.73
CA HIS A 355 -65.40 14.13 72.71
C HIS A 355 -65.78 13.38 73.98
N ASP A 356 -65.16 13.72 75.09
CA ASP A 356 -65.59 13.29 76.41
C ASP A 356 -66.73 14.19 76.89
N PHE A 357 -67.96 13.69 76.82
CA PHE A 357 -69.14 14.41 77.29
C PHE A 357 -69.19 14.60 78.82
N ASP A 358 -68.40 13.85 79.60
CA ASP A 358 -68.36 13.99 81.07
C ASP A 358 -67.50 15.19 81.51
N THR A 359 -66.47 15.54 80.73
CA THR A 359 -65.58 16.69 80.97
C THR A 359 -65.80 17.86 79.99
N GLY A 360 -66.52 17.63 78.89
CA GLY A 360 -66.74 18.59 77.81
C GLY A 360 -65.47 18.91 77.01
N GLN A 361 -64.50 17.99 76.95
CA GLN A 361 -63.23 18.16 76.24
C GLN A 361 -63.14 17.26 75.00
N ASP A 362 -62.41 17.71 73.99
CA ASP A 362 -61.99 16.87 72.87
C ASP A 362 -60.60 16.27 73.15
N HIS A 363 -60.41 15.02 72.76
CA HIS A 363 -59.22 14.22 73.00
C HIS A 363 -58.81 13.45 71.74
N ASP A 364 -57.53 13.53 71.39
CA ASP A 364 -56.97 12.77 70.27
C ASP A 364 -56.43 11.42 70.74
N ARG A 365 -56.88 10.34 70.09
CA ARG A 365 -56.34 8.99 70.28
C ARG A 365 -55.63 8.54 69.01
N PHE A 366 -54.32 8.43 69.11
CA PHE A 366 -53.46 7.93 68.04
C PHE A 366 -53.68 6.44 67.79
N PHE A 367 -53.59 6.06 66.51
CA PHE A 367 -53.48 4.67 66.09
C PHE A 367 -52.05 4.16 66.33
N THR A 368 -51.88 2.85 66.51
CA THR A 368 -50.55 2.26 66.36
C THR A 368 -50.17 2.31 64.89
N ASP A 369 -48.92 2.66 64.62
CA ASP A 369 -48.31 2.60 63.30
C ASP A 369 -48.71 1.34 62.52
N GLY A 370 -49.10 1.54 61.26
CA GLY A 370 -49.30 0.43 60.33
C GLY A 370 -47.98 -0.24 59.96
N PRO A 371 -48.02 -1.48 59.42
CA PRO A 371 -46.84 -2.08 58.82
C PRO A 371 -46.28 -1.21 57.68
N TYR A 372 -44.98 -1.33 57.41
CA TYR A 372 -44.41 -0.79 56.19
C TYR A 372 -44.85 -1.62 54.98
N THR A 373 -45.12 -0.94 53.86
CA THR A 373 -44.90 -1.50 52.53
C THR A 373 -43.52 -1.07 52.05
N THR A 374 -42.86 -1.95 51.30
CA THR A 374 -41.57 -1.71 50.66
C THR A 374 -41.69 -1.93 49.15
N GLU A 375 -40.96 -1.12 48.38
CA GLU A 375 -40.92 -1.14 46.92
C GLU A 375 -39.47 -0.91 46.46
N ALA A 376 -39.14 -1.33 45.23
CA ALA A 376 -37.77 -1.29 44.70
C ALA A 376 -36.72 -2.10 45.49
N SER A 377 -37.13 -2.99 46.40
CA SER A 377 -36.21 -3.82 47.21
C SER A 377 -35.25 -4.63 46.33
N GLY A 378 -33.96 -4.31 46.38
CA GLY A 378 -32.91 -4.93 45.57
C GLY A 378 -32.68 -4.26 44.22
N SER A 379 -33.39 -3.17 43.91
CA SER A 379 -33.07 -2.31 42.78
C SER A 379 -31.79 -1.51 43.06
N LYS A 380 -30.92 -1.38 42.06
CA LYS A 380 -29.59 -0.82 42.24
C LYS A 380 -28.98 -0.21 40.99
N TRP A 381 -28.10 0.75 41.21
CA TRP A 381 -27.02 1.08 40.27
C TRP A 381 -25.78 0.22 40.57
N LYS A 382 -25.05 -0.20 39.55
CA LYS A 382 -23.77 -0.90 39.63
C LYS A 382 -22.72 -0.03 38.94
N TYR A 383 -21.67 0.35 39.65
CA TYR A 383 -20.70 1.29 39.13
C TYR A 383 -19.57 0.59 38.36
N ASP A 384 -19.31 1.05 37.14
CA ASP A 384 -18.30 0.51 36.25
C ASP A 384 -17.39 1.61 35.71
N SER A 385 -16.09 1.48 35.97
CA SER A 385 -15.06 2.39 35.46
C SER A 385 -13.92 1.66 34.74
N THR A 386 -14.18 0.47 34.18
CA THR A 386 -13.22 -0.19 33.28
C THR A 386 -13.59 0.12 31.84
N THR A 387 -12.61 0.48 31.01
CA THR A 387 -12.79 0.46 29.56
C THR A 387 -12.81 -0.98 29.05
N PRO A 388 -13.49 -1.25 27.92
CA PRO A 388 -13.39 -2.52 27.22
C PRO A 388 -11.94 -2.98 27.05
N ASN A 389 -11.68 -4.25 27.34
CA ASN A 389 -10.36 -4.86 27.29
C ASN A 389 -10.28 -5.92 26.17
N HIS A 390 -9.05 -6.27 25.78
CA HIS A 390 -8.79 -7.23 24.72
C HIS A 390 -7.83 -8.33 25.19
N SER A 391 -8.20 -9.60 24.97
CA SER A 391 -7.46 -10.77 25.47
C SER A 391 -6.72 -11.57 24.38
N GLY A 392 -6.41 -10.96 23.24
CA GLY A 392 -5.76 -11.60 22.08
C GLY A 392 -4.56 -10.81 21.52
N THR A 393 -4.14 -11.13 20.29
CA THR A 393 -3.05 -10.45 19.57
C THR A 393 -3.48 -9.14 18.91
N PHE A 394 -2.52 -8.32 18.49
CA PHE A 394 -2.79 -7.04 17.80
C PHE A 394 -3.67 -7.19 16.55
N ALA A 395 -3.47 -8.25 15.76
CA ALA A 395 -4.32 -8.56 14.59
C ALA A 395 -5.75 -9.02 14.96
N GLN A 396 -5.96 -9.54 16.18
CA GLN A 396 -7.29 -9.93 16.66
C GLN A 396 -8.14 -8.75 17.14
N MET A 397 -7.50 -7.65 17.58
CA MET A 397 -8.17 -6.42 17.97
C MET A 397 -8.95 -5.81 16.80
N LEU A 398 -8.30 -5.72 15.64
CA LEU A 398 -8.85 -5.29 14.36
C LEU A 398 -7.92 -5.77 13.24
N ASP A 399 -8.50 -6.53 12.31
CA ASP A 399 -7.98 -6.94 11.00
C ASP A 399 -8.79 -6.19 9.94
N VAL A 400 -8.16 -5.76 8.83
CA VAL A 400 -8.85 -5.13 7.68
C VAL A 400 -8.71 -5.94 6.39
N GLY A 401 -8.02 -7.08 6.42
CA GLY A 401 -7.57 -7.81 5.23
C GLY A 401 -6.22 -7.28 4.72
N GLU A 402 -5.97 -7.45 3.43
CA GLU A 402 -4.70 -7.06 2.82
C GLU A 402 -4.45 -5.54 2.92
N PRO A 403 -3.27 -5.11 3.41
CA PRO A 403 -2.96 -3.70 3.65
C PRO A 403 -2.81 -2.88 2.36
N PHE A 404 -2.62 -3.55 1.22
CA PHE A 404 -2.62 -2.98 -0.11
C PHE A 404 -3.60 -3.80 -0.95
N THR A 405 -4.69 -3.20 -1.43
CA THR A 405 -5.80 -3.94 -2.06
C THR A 405 -6.44 -3.22 -3.24
N LYS A 406 -6.81 -4.00 -4.27
CA LYS A 406 -7.65 -3.56 -5.40
C LYS A 406 -9.14 -3.90 -5.19
N GLN A 407 -9.50 -4.41 -4.00
CA GLN A 407 -10.82 -4.95 -3.67
C GLN A 407 -11.34 -4.42 -2.32
N SER A 408 -12.67 -4.39 -2.16
CA SER A 408 -13.36 -4.01 -0.92
C SER A 408 -12.89 -4.82 0.30
N PRO A 409 -12.29 -4.19 1.33
CA PRO A 409 -11.81 -4.89 2.51
C PRO A 409 -12.94 -5.35 3.44
N THR A 410 -12.58 -6.09 4.49
CA THR A 410 -13.53 -6.51 5.52
C THR A 410 -12.85 -6.36 6.87
N ALA A 411 -13.34 -5.42 7.68
CA ALA A 411 -12.95 -5.28 9.06
C ALA A 411 -13.39 -6.54 9.83
N ARG A 412 -12.50 -7.12 10.66
CA ARG A 412 -12.78 -8.28 11.51
C ARG A 412 -12.16 -8.07 12.88
N TRP A 413 -12.81 -8.57 13.92
CA TRP A 413 -12.33 -8.46 15.29
C TRP A 413 -12.79 -9.63 16.15
N SER A 414 -12.06 -9.88 17.23
CA SER A 414 -12.34 -10.91 18.23
C SER A 414 -11.68 -10.52 19.55
N GLY A 415 -11.79 -11.34 20.60
CA GLY A 415 -11.01 -11.15 21.84
C GLY A 415 -11.37 -9.94 22.71
N TRP A 416 -12.25 -9.05 22.25
CA TRP A 416 -12.79 -7.95 23.05
C TRP A 416 -13.80 -8.46 24.10
N GLY A 417 -13.78 -7.81 25.26
CA GLY A 417 -14.71 -8.02 26.36
C GLY A 417 -14.67 -6.87 27.34
N ASP A 418 -15.39 -7.00 28.45
CA ASP A 418 -15.34 -6.08 29.58
C ASP A 418 -15.49 -6.88 30.90
N THR A 419 -15.03 -6.29 32.00
CA THR A 419 -15.00 -6.86 33.36
C THR A 419 -16.21 -6.52 34.23
N GLY A 420 -17.04 -5.53 33.86
CA GLY A 420 -18.20 -5.08 34.63
C GLY A 420 -19.51 -5.23 33.86
N SER A 421 -19.87 -4.17 33.14
CA SER A 421 -21.14 -4.01 32.43
C SER A 421 -21.30 -4.89 31.20
N GLY A 422 -20.19 -5.31 30.57
CA GLY A 422 -20.17 -6.07 29.32
C GLY A 422 -20.32 -5.17 28.09
N LEU A 423 -20.05 -5.71 26.90
CA LEU A 423 -20.06 -4.91 25.66
C LEU A 423 -21.49 -4.59 25.18
N GLN A 424 -21.74 -3.31 24.88
CA GLN A 424 -23.00 -2.81 24.31
C GLN A 424 -22.97 -2.85 22.78
N ASN A 425 -21.93 -2.27 22.16
CA ASN A 425 -21.81 -2.17 20.71
C ASN A 425 -20.34 -2.03 20.23
N TYR A 426 -20.17 -2.01 18.91
CA TYR A 426 -18.98 -1.54 18.23
C TYR A 426 -19.37 -0.42 17.26
N HIS A 427 -18.65 0.70 17.25
CA HIS A 427 -18.72 1.71 16.21
C HIS A 427 -17.54 1.56 15.26
N VAL A 428 -17.79 1.34 13.97
CA VAL A 428 -16.77 1.25 12.91
C VAL A 428 -16.81 2.53 12.10
N ALA A 429 -15.74 3.33 12.22
CA ALA A 429 -15.55 4.57 11.48
C ALA A 429 -14.42 4.41 10.46
N VAL A 430 -14.70 4.65 9.17
CA VAL A 430 -13.69 4.63 8.10
C VAL A 430 -13.44 6.04 7.60
N TYR A 431 -12.20 6.50 7.69
CA TYR A 431 -11.75 7.83 7.27
C TYR A 431 -10.93 7.72 6.00
N ARG A 432 -11.19 8.57 5.01
CA ARG A 432 -10.22 8.81 3.91
C ARG A 432 -9.10 9.68 4.45
N MET A 433 -7.85 9.31 4.18
CA MET A 433 -6.68 10.06 4.61
C MET A 433 -6.41 11.24 3.67
N ASP A 434 -5.81 12.30 4.23
CA ASP A 434 -5.51 13.55 3.54
C ASP A 434 -4.11 14.08 3.93
N HIS A 435 -3.49 14.83 3.02
CA HIS A 435 -2.18 15.48 3.14
C HIS A 435 -2.22 17.01 2.93
N THR A 436 -3.41 17.64 2.95
CA THR A 436 -3.52 19.12 2.87
C THR A 436 -2.78 19.87 3.99
N GLN A 437 -2.45 19.19 5.09
CA GLN A 437 -1.72 19.74 6.24
C GLN A 437 -0.20 19.53 6.17
N GLY A 438 0.33 19.02 5.04
CA GLY A 438 1.73 18.70 4.81
C GLY A 438 1.96 17.21 4.54
N ASP A 439 3.21 16.81 4.37
CA ASP A 439 3.61 15.45 3.93
C ASP A 439 3.29 14.30 4.92
N THR A 440 2.58 14.55 6.02
CA THR A 440 2.08 13.51 6.94
C THR A 440 0.59 13.31 6.73
N LEU A 441 0.19 12.09 6.38
CA LEU A 441 -1.21 11.71 6.21
C LEU A 441 -1.98 11.81 7.55
N ARG A 442 -3.20 12.34 7.50
CA ARG A 442 -4.11 12.46 8.65
C ARG A 442 -5.54 12.10 8.26
N GLU A 443 -6.34 11.67 9.23
CA GLU A 443 -7.77 11.47 9.03
C GLU A 443 -8.48 12.78 8.67
N SER A 444 -9.44 12.68 7.77
CA SER A 444 -10.42 13.74 7.51
C SER A 444 -11.30 14.00 8.75
N PHE A 445 -11.81 15.23 8.93
CA PHE A 445 -12.54 15.62 10.14
C PHE A 445 -13.88 14.87 10.33
N THR A 446 -14.45 14.35 9.25
CA THR A 446 -15.65 13.50 9.24
C THR A 446 -15.31 12.16 8.60
N PRO A 447 -15.68 11.02 9.23
CA PRO A 447 -15.56 9.73 8.56
C PRO A 447 -16.47 9.65 7.33
N TRP A 448 -16.09 8.78 6.40
CA TRP A 448 -16.87 8.44 5.19
C TRP A 448 -17.92 7.36 5.48
N ILE A 449 -17.58 6.39 6.34
CA ILE A 449 -18.52 5.41 6.93
C ILE A 449 -18.47 5.58 8.45
N ASP A 450 -19.63 5.62 9.11
CA ASP A 450 -19.77 5.63 10.56
C ASP A 450 -20.97 4.75 10.94
N GLU A 451 -20.70 3.53 11.42
CA GLU A 451 -21.68 2.45 11.55
C GLU A 451 -21.66 1.81 12.94
N THR A 452 -22.85 1.64 13.53
CA THR A 452 -23.01 1.07 14.89
C THR A 452 -23.55 -0.35 14.82
N LEU A 453 -22.80 -1.29 15.41
CA LEU A 453 -23.02 -2.73 15.30
C LEU A 453 -23.23 -3.33 16.69
N ALA A 454 -24.18 -4.27 16.84
CA ALA A 454 -24.41 -4.95 18.11
C ALA A 454 -23.15 -5.69 18.60
N SER A 455 -22.95 -5.83 19.92
CA SER A 455 -21.78 -6.49 20.50
C SER A 455 -21.59 -7.97 20.16
N SER A 456 -22.57 -8.60 19.48
CA SER A 456 -22.44 -9.93 18.87
C SER A 456 -21.78 -9.94 17.48
N ALA A 457 -21.48 -8.77 16.89
CA ALA A 457 -20.78 -8.65 15.63
C ALA A 457 -19.27 -8.90 15.79
N SER A 458 -18.66 -9.48 14.75
CA SER A 458 -17.21 -9.77 14.67
C SER A 458 -16.60 -9.36 13.33
N SER A 459 -17.38 -8.75 12.43
CA SER A 459 -16.90 -8.23 11.15
C SER A 459 -17.85 -7.20 10.53
N TYR A 460 -17.32 -6.36 9.64
CA TYR A 460 -18.03 -5.40 8.81
C TYR A 460 -17.39 -5.34 7.41
N ALA A 461 -18.18 -5.43 6.35
CA ALA A 461 -17.71 -5.38 4.97
C ALA A 461 -17.66 -3.93 4.46
N ILE A 462 -16.45 -3.43 4.16
CA ILE A 462 -16.23 -2.03 3.77
C ILE A 462 -16.39 -1.93 2.25
N ASN A 463 -17.49 -1.33 1.79
CA ASN A 463 -17.81 -1.30 0.37
C ASN A 463 -17.16 -0.11 -0.36
N MET A 464 -15.99 -0.32 -0.97
CA MET A 464 -15.23 0.70 -1.72
C MET A 464 -15.80 1.01 -3.13
N ALA A 465 -16.97 0.46 -3.48
CA ALA A 465 -17.48 0.50 -4.85
C ALA A 465 -17.90 1.92 -5.29
N GLY A 466 -17.00 2.61 -5.99
CA GLY A 466 -17.18 3.98 -6.50
C GLY A 466 -16.33 5.03 -5.78
N GLU A 467 -15.47 4.64 -4.84
CA GLU A 467 -14.50 5.54 -4.21
C GLU A 467 -13.24 5.71 -5.06
N ASP A 468 -12.67 6.91 -5.02
CA ASP A 468 -11.36 7.21 -5.62
C ASP A 468 -10.21 6.50 -4.86
N PRO A 469 -9.09 6.19 -5.54
CA PRO A 469 -7.87 5.71 -4.90
C PRO A 469 -7.46 6.53 -3.66
N GLY A 470 -6.94 5.85 -2.64
CA GLY A 470 -6.55 6.50 -1.39
C GLY A 470 -5.98 5.55 -0.34
N VAL A 471 -5.36 6.15 0.67
CA VAL A 471 -5.16 5.50 1.98
C VAL A 471 -6.39 5.77 2.84
N PHE A 472 -6.81 4.75 3.59
CA PHE A 472 -7.96 4.81 4.48
C PHE A 472 -7.55 4.34 5.87
N SER A 473 -8.15 4.93 6.91
CA SER A 473 -8.03 4.47 8.29
C SER A 473 -9.36 3.90 8.77
N THR A 474 -9.34 2.66 9.25
CA THR A 474 -10.47 2.06 9.98
C THR A 474 -10.20 2.20 11.47
N VAL A 475 -11.03 2.99 12.14
CA VAL A 475 -11.04 3.12 13.61
C VAL A 475 -12.27 2.39 14.13
N MET A 476 -12.05 1.37 14.95
CA MET A 476 -13.13 0.75 15.72
C MET A 476 -13.12 1.32 17.14
N THR A 477 -14.26 1.86 17.56
CA THR A 477 -14.54 2.17 18.98
C THR A 477 -15.38 1.05 19.56
N VAL A 478 -14.94 0.48 20.68
CA VAL A 478 -15.64 -0.55 21.45
C VAL A 478 -16.32 0.13 22.62
N GLU A 479 -17.60 -0.14 22.87
CA GLU A 479 -18.38 0.50 23.94
C GLU A 479 -18.97 -0.53 24.92
N ASP A 480 -18.82 -0.28 26.22
CA ASP A 480 -19.45 -1.06 27.29
C ASP A 480 -20.91 -0.64 27.57
N ALA A 481 -21.62 -1.39 28.41
CA ALA A 481 -23.02 -1.14 28.76
C ALA A 481 -23.20 -0.18 29.96
N SER A 482 -22.18 0.59 30.32
CA SER A 482 -22.21 1.51 31.47
C SER A 482 -22.76 2.91 31.13
N GLY A 483 -23.03 3.21 29.86
CA GLY A 483 -23.58 4.50 29.43
C GLY A 483 -25.10 4.61 29.54
N GLY A 484 -25.80 3.48 29.38
CA GLY A 484 -27.27 3.41 29.38
C GLY A 484 -27.87 4.10 28.15
N ASN A 485 -28.26 5.37 28.29
CA ASN A 485 -28.72 6.23 27.19
C ASN A 485 -27.66 7.26 26.74
N GLU A 486 -26.58 7.39 27.50
CA GLU A 486 -25.38 8.17 27.15
C GLU A 486 -24.25 7.21 26.72
N ALA A 487 -23.09 7.74 26.33
CA ALA A 487 -21.93 6.92 25.99
C ALA A 487 -21.34 6.20 27.21
N GLY A 488 -20.94 4.94 27.03
CA GLY A 488 -20.31 4.09 28.03
C GLY A 488 -18.82 4.39 28.22
N ASN A 489 -18.12 3.48 28.90
CA ASN A 489 -16.67 3.45 28.84
C ASN A 489 -16.28 2.89 27.46
N ILE A 490 -15.34 3.57 26.81
CA ILE A 490 -14.96 3.27 25.42
C ILE A 490 -13.47 2.98 25.30
N GLU A 491 -13.14 2.07 24.40
CA GLU A 491 -11.77 1.78 23.98
C GLU A 491 -11.66 1.86 22.45
N ARG A 492 -10.48 2.13 21.90
CA ARG A 492 -10.27 2.25 20.43
C ARG A 492 -9.13 1.40 19.92
N THR A 493 -9.22 1.04 18.64
CA THR A 493 -8.15 0.44 17.84
C THR A 493 -8.19 0.99 16.41
N ARG A 494 -7.02 1.16 15.77
CA ARG A 494 -6.88 1.84 14.47
C ARG A 494 -5.98 1.04 13.52
N ARG A 495 -6.45 0.75 12.30
CA ARG A 495 -5.69 0.09 11.22
C ARG A 495 -5.78 0.92 9.94
N PHE A 496 -4.89 0.68 8.99
CA PHE A 496 -4.88 1.36 7.70
C PHE A 496 -4.79 0.38 6.54
N TYR A 497 -5.25 0.81 5.37
CA TYR A 497 -5.04 0.12 4.11
C TYR A 497 -4.96 1.13 2.97
N LEU A 498 -4.29 0.77 1.88
CA LEU A 498 -4.28 1.48 0.62
C LEU A 498 -5.23 0.77 -0.33
N TYR A 499 -6.23 1.49 -0.84
CA TYR A 499 -7.14 1.03 -1.87
C TYR A 499 -6.88 1.79 -3.18
N ASP A 500 -6.52 1.07 -4.23
CA ASP A 500 -6.44 1.63 -5.59
C ASP A 500 -6.72 0.52 -6.63
N PRO A 501 -7.90 0.54 -7.26
CA PRO A 501 -8.29 -0.46 -8.25
C PRO A 501 -7.91 -0.10 -9.69
N THR A 502 -7.23 1.04 -9.92
CA THR A 502 -7.27 1.74 -11.22
C THR A 502 -6.00 2.44 -11.69
N SER A 503 -5.05 2.78 -10.80
CA SER A 503 -3.82 3.44 -11.22
C SER A 503 -2.75 2.42 -11.62
N ASP A 504 -2.03 2.72 -12.70
CA ASP A 504 -0.87 1.99 -13.20
C ASP A 504 0.35 2.93 -13.24
N ILE A 505 1.56 2.37 -13.26
CA ILE A 505 2.80 3.14 -13.38
C ILE A 505 2.92 3.65 -14.82
N THR A 506 3.25 4.93 -14.98
CA THR A 506 3.54 5.55 -16.28
C THR A 506 5.03 5.82 -16.46
N VAL A 507 5.50 5.70 -17.71
CA VAL A 507 6.77 6.26 -18.15
C VAL A 507 6.55 7.72 -18.54
N ASP A 508 7.36 8.65 -18.02
CA ASP A 508 7.25 10.06 -18.40
C ASP A 508 7.91 10.29 -19.77
N THR A 509 7.08 10.25 -20.82
CA THR A 509 7.46 10.51 -22.22
C THR A 509 7.12 11.93 -22.65
N SER A 510 6.94 12.86 -21.70
CA SER A 510 6.47 14.22 -22.01
C SER A 510 7.59 15.13 -22.53
N SER A 511 7.51 15.51 -23.81
CA SER A 511 8.46 16.40 -24.50
C SER A 511 8.62 17.80 -23.86
N ASP A 512 7.74 18.15 -22.92
CA ASP A 512 7.74 19.42 -22.19
C ASP A 512 8.59 19.35 -20.90
N LEU A 513 9.10 18.16 -20.52
CA LEU A 513 9.93 17.89 -19.33
C LEU A 513 11.19 17.03 -19.61
N ALA A 514 11.49 16.76 -20.89
CA ALA A 514 12.56 15.87 -21.38
C ALA A 514 14.01 16.40 -21.18
N GLU A 515 14.32 16.91 -19.99
CA GLU A 515 15.68 17.22 -19.53
C GLU A 515 16.10 16.36 -18.31
N ASN A 516 15.18 15.59 -17.70
CA ASN A 516 15.42 14.85 -16.45
C ASN A 516 14.76 13.45 -16.36
N GLY A 517 14.15 12.93 -17.44
CA GLY A 517 13.28 11.74 -17.36
C GLY A 517 13.53 10.64 -18.40
N ASP A 518 14.49 10.80 -19.31
CA ASP A 518 14.79 9.80 -20.34
C ASP A 518 15.66 8.66 -19.77
N MET A 519 15.48 7.44 -20.29
CA MET A 519 16.33 6.29 -19.95
C MET A 519 17.44 6.10 -20.99
N TRP A 520 18.69 6.09 -20.54
CA TRP A 520 19.88 6.04 -21.39
C TRP A 520 20.98 5.19 -20.75
N ILE A 521 22.08 4.94 -21.48
CA ILE A 521 23.24 4.20 -20.96
C ILE A 521 24.43 5.14 -20.78
N SER A 522 24.90 5.33 -19.54
CA SER A 522 26.00 6.25 -19.19
C SER A 522 27.40 5.74 -19.51
N SER A 523 27.54 4.48 -19.92
CA SER A 523 28.81 3.92 -20.42
C SER A 523 29.08 4.15 -21.92
N THR A 524 28.23 4.90 -22.61
CA THR A 524 28.35 5.17 -24.06
C THR A 524 29.01 6.52 -24.37
N VAL A 525 29.40 6.71 -25.64
CA VAL A 525 30.02 7.94 -26.15
C VAL A 525 28.95 9.01 -26.40
N VAL A 526 28.99 10.09 -25.63
CA VAL A 526 28.02 11.22 -25.68
C VAL A 526 27.79 11.74 -27.11
N ASP A 527 28.87 11.94 -27.88
CA ASP A 527 28.83 12.45 -29.26
C ASP A 527 28.18 11.49 -30.27
N THR A 528 27.63 10.35 -29.81
CA THR A 528 26.86 9.39 -30.60
C THR A 528 25.36 9.36 -30.26
N ASP A 529 24.87 10.33 -29.48
CA ASP A 529 23.49 10.35 -28.95
C ASP A 529 23.24 9.12 -28.03
N TYR A 530 24.26 8.77 -27.25
CA TYR A 530 24.32 7.61 -26.34
C TYR A 530 24.09 6.23 -27.01
N LEU A 531 24.33 6.11 -28.32
CA LEU A 531 24.09 4.86 -29.07
C LEU A 531 25.26 3.86 -29.05
N TRP A 532 26.50 4.30 -28.87
CA TRP A 532 27.70 3.45 -29.04
C TRP A 532 28.58 3.37 -27.80
N GLN A 533 29.05 2.16 -27.46
CA GLN A 533 30.09 1.93 -26.45
C GLN A 533 31.35 1.32 -27.10
N THR A 534 32.51 1.93 -26.84
CA THR A 534 33.79 1.62 -27.49
C THR A 534 34.75 0.78 -26.65
N ASN A 535 34.26 0.17 -25.56
CA ASN A 535 35.08 -0.63 -24.65
C ASN A 535 34.28 -1.86 -24.16
N LEU A 536 34.82 -3.06 -24.41
CA LEU A 536 34.24 -4.35 -24.04
C LEU A 536 34.34 -4.65 -22.53
N ASP A 537 35.40 -4.19 -21.87
CA ASP A 537 35.64 -4.43 -20.43
C ASP A 537 34.84 -3.47 -19.53
N GLN A 538 34.40 -2.33 -20.07
CA GLN A 538 33.57 -1.36 -19.36
C GLN A 538 32.16 -1.91 -19.09
N VAL A 539 31.69 -1.80 -17.84
CA VAL A 539 30.32 -2.20 -17.45
C VAL A 539 29.26 -1.35 -18.15
N VAL A 540 28.13 -1.97 -18.48
CA VAL A 540 26.98 -1.26 -19.07
C VAL A 540 26.16 -0.65 -17.94
N THR A 541 26.06 0.68 -17.87
CA THR A 541 25.32 1.36 -16.78
C THR A 541 24.07 2.04 -17.33
N VAL A 542 22.89 1.57 -16.92
CA VAL A 542 21.61 2.19 -17.29
C VAL A 542 21.26 3.28 -16.29
N GLU A 543 20.89 4.45 -16.80
CA GLU A 543 20.35 5.59 -16.08
C GLU A 543 18.85 5.66 -16.35
N TYR A 544 18.02 5.63 -15.29
CA TYR A 544 16.55 5.64 -15.35
C TYR A 544 15.96 6.50 -14.22
N PHE A 545 16.77 7.40 -13.64
CA PHE A 545 16.35 8.28 -12.55
C PHE A 545 15.10 9.05 -12.96
N ASP A 546 14.09 9.04 -12.10
CA ASP A 546 12.83 9.75 -12.27
C ASP A 546 11.92 9.39 -13.48
N HIS A 547 12.35 8.46 -14.35
CA HIS A 547 11.68 7.98 -15.57
C HIS A 547 10.31 7.30 -15.32
N PHE A 548 10.22 6.49 -14.26
CA PHE A 548 8.99 5.80 -13.86
C PHE A 548 8.26 6.56 -12.74
N ILE A 549 6.93 6.69 -12.86
CA ILE A 549 6.10 7.34 -11.85
C ILE A 549 4.73 6.67 -11.68
N GLN A 550 4.37 6.36 -10.43
CA GLN A 550 2.99 6.04 -10.05
C GLN A 550 2.32 7.34 -9.59
N HIS A 551 1.81 8.11 -10.56
CA HIS A 551 1.33 9.48 -10.36
C HIS A 551 0.34 9.61 -9.19
N THR A 552 -0.60 8.66 -9.06
CA THR A 552 -1.64 8.71 -8.02
C THR A 552 -1.02 8.61 -6.62
N HIS A 553 -0.10 7.68 -6.40
CA HIS A 553 0.49 7.44 -5.07
C HIS A 553 1.51 8.53 -4.73
N HIS A 554 2.29 9.02 -5.70
CA HIS A 554 3.25 10.10 -5.51
C HIS A 554 2.57 11.45 -5.22
N ASN A 555 1.52 11.80 -5.98
CA ASN A 555 0.82 13.07 -5.81
C ASN A 555 -0.04 13.07 -4.55
N GLY A 556 -0.77 11.96 -4.29
CA GLY A 556 -1.61 11.78 -3.10
C GLY A 556 -0.85 11.42 -1.82
N LYS A 557 0.48 11.30 -1.87
CA LYS A 557 1.36 10.96 -0.74
C LYS A 557 0.98 9.65 -0.02
N PHE A 558 0.47 8.66 -0.75
CA PHE A 558 -0.12 7.44 -0.16
C PHE A 558 0.88 6.60 0.65
N LEU A 559 2.17 6.69 0.33
CA LEU A 559 3.24 5.93 0.98
C LEU A 559 3.91 6.69 2.15
N ASN A 560 3.53 7.94 2.40
CA ASN A 560 4.10 8.74 3.49
C ASN A 560 3.66 8.27 4.88
N ALA A 561 4.30 8.79 5.93
CA ALA A 561 3.96 8.50 7.32
C ALA A 561 2.56 9.01 7.72
N ILE A 562 1.93 8.37 8.71
CA ILE A 562 0.60 8.70 9.22
C ILE A 562 0.68 9.25 10.65
N GLY A 563 -0.07 10.34 10.89
CA GLY A 563 -0.09 11.05 12.17
C GLY A 563 -0.85 10.34 13.31
N ASP A 564 -0.71 10.89 14.51
CA ASP A 564 -1.53 10.50 15.67
C ASP A 564 -3.01 10.81 15.43
N PHE A 565 -3.88 9.92 15.90
CA PHE A 565 -5.33 10.11 15.83
C PHE A 565 -5.76 11.30 16.70
N PHE A 566 -6.78 12.04 16.26
CA PHE A 566 -7.19 13.29 16.92
C PHE A 566 -7.95 13.08 18.26
N ALA A 567 -8.42 11.86 18.52
CA ALA A 567 -9.15 11.48 19.73
C ALA A 567 -8.39 10.41 20.54
N PRO A 568 -8.69 10.22 21.84
CA PRO A 568 -8.01 9.24 22.68
C PRO A 568 -8.03 7.82 22.08
N LEU A 569 -6.83 7.27 21.90
CA LEU A 569 -6.50 5.95 21.36
C LEU A 569 -5.20 5.49 22.06
N PRO A 570 -5.16 4.33 22.75
CA PRO A 570 -3.93 3.84 23.35
C PRO A 570 -2.91 3.44 22.28
N GLN A 571 -1.63 3.77 22.51
CA GLN A 571 -0.54 3.41 21.59
C GLN A 571 -0.45 1.90 21.32
N ALA A 572 -0.82 1.05 22.29
CA ALA A 572 -0.84 -0.41 22.13
C ALA A 572 -1.95 -0.93 21.18
N ASN A 573 -2.91 -0.08 20.81
CA ASN A 573 -4.02 -0.39 19.91
C ASN A 573 -3.88 0.38 18.56
N ASP A 574 -2.93 1.30 18.45
CA ASP A 574 -2.60 2.07 17.25
C ASP A 574 -1.54 1.34 16.42
N ASP A 575 -1.65 1.35 15.09
CA ASP A 575 -0.72 0.63 14.21
C ASP A 575 0.50 1.48 13.88
N VAL A 576 1.40 1.62 14.85
CA VAL A 576 2.61 2.44 14.73
C VAL A 576 3.59 1.87 13.72
N ASP A 577 3.86 0.57 13.79
CA ASP A 577 4.91 -0.14 13.05
C ASP A 577 4.58 -1.64 12.79
N THR A 578 3.37 -2.08 13.11
CA THR A 578 3.08 -3.50 13.35
C THR A 578 2.50 -4.24 12.14
N THR A 579 1.86 -3.53 11.20
CA THR A 579 1.51 -4.08 9.87
C THR A 579 2.26 -3.38 8.72
N ALA A 580 2.20 -3.96 7.51
CA ALA A 580 2.86 -3.41 6.33
C ALA A 580 2.30 -2.04 5.90
N ARG A 581 1.04 -1.72 6.21
CA ARG A 581 0.51 -0.34 6.19
C ARG A 581 0.20 0.14 7.61
N SER A 582 1.25 0.22 8.40
CA SER A 582 1.30 0.96 9.66
C SER A 582 1.48 2.47 9.43
N ARG A 583 1.69 3.24 10.51
CA ARG A 583 2.01 4.67 10.47
C ARG A 583 3.37 5.02 9.88
N GLN A 584 4.26 4.05 9.69
CA GLN A 584 5.54 4.30 9.05
C GLN A 584 5.36 4.77 7.59
N ALA A 585 6.35 5.52 7.10
CA ALA A 585 6.49 5.74 5.67
C ALA A 585 7.03 4.46 5.01
N ILE A 586 6.53 4.16 3.81
CA ILE A 586 7.05 3.10 2.95
C ILE A 586 8.06 3.76 2.00
N VAL A 587 9.28 3.23 1.96
CA VAL A 587 10.36 3.70 1.07
C VAL A 587 9.89 3.55 -0.38
N ASN A 588 9.96 4.64 -1.15
CA ASN A 588 9.46 4.68 -2.52
C ASN A 588 10.16 5.79 -3.34
N GLN A 589 10.44 5.53 -4.61
CA GLN A 589 10.82 6.56 -5.58
C GLN A 589 9.62 6.83 -6.47
N LYS A 590 9.07 8.05 -6.45
CA LYS A 590 7.89 8.43 -7.26
C LYS A 590 6.70 7.45 -7.18
N GLY A 591 6.49 6.80 -6.02
CA GLY A 591 5.43 5.80 -5.80
C GLY A 591 5.78 4.37 -6.23
N VAL A 592 6.90 4.16 -6.92
CA VAL A 592 7.51 2.84 -7.18
C VAL A 592 8.22 2.35 -5.91
N VAL A 593 8.11 1.07 -5.58
CA VAL A 593 8.71 0.46 -4.37
C VAL A 593 9.79 -0.57 -4.66
N THR A 594 9.87 -1.06 -5.90
CA THR A 594 10.94 -1.96 -6.38
C THR A 594 11.32 -1.60 -7.81
N PHE A 595 12.63 -1.51 -8.08
CA PHE A 595 13.18 -1.58 -9.45
C PHE A 595 13.86 -2.93 -9.66
N GLU A 596 13.71 -3.48 -10.86
CA GLU A 596 14.44 -4.66 -11.34
C GLU A 596 15.01 -4.38 -12.73
N THR A 597 16.18 -4.91 -13.03
CA THR A 597 16.80 -4.85 -14.36
C THR A 597 16.88 -6.22 -15.01
N SER A 598 16.93 -6.24 -16.33
CA SER A 598 17.26 -7.41 -17.15
C SER A 598 17.98 -6.96 -18.42
N TYR A 599 18.58 -7.87 -19.17
CA TYR A 599 19.24 -7.54 -20.44
C TYR A 599 19.06 -8.62 -21.51
N HIS A 600 19.24 -8.21 -22.75
CA HIS A 600 19.38 -9.04 -23.93
C HIS A 600 20.65 -8.63 -24.68
N VAL A 601 21.27 -9.58 -25.39
CA VAL A 601 22.39 -9.33 -26.31
C VAL A 601 22.05 -10.03 -27.62
N ASP A 602 22.03 -9.28 -28.73
CA ASP A 602 21.94 -9.87 -30.07
C ASP A 602 23.10 -9.45 -30.97
N HIS A 603 23.32 -10.25 -32.02
CA HIS A 603 24.31 -9.99 -33.07
C HIS A 603 23.61 -9.64 -34.40
N GLN A 604 22.45 -8.97 -34.31
CA GLN A 604 21.53 -8.65 -35.43
C GLN A 604 20.98 -7.22 -35.31
N GLY A 605 21.76 -6.30 -34.73
CA GLY A 605 21.47 -4.87 -34.68
C GLY A 605 20.29 -4.47 -33.81
N GLY A 606 19.90 -5.31 -32.84
CA GLY A 606 18.72 -5.06 -31.98
C GLY A 606 17.39 -5.46 -32.62
N THR A 607 17.41 -6.29 -33.67
CA THR A 607 16.20 -6.85 -34.29
C THR A 607 15.59 -8.01 -33.50
N THR A 608 16.33 -8.58 -32.55
CA THR A 608 15.84 -9.57 -31.58
C THR A 608 15.95 -9.02 -30.15
N LYS A 609 14.81 -8.94 -29.48
CA LYS A 609 14.67 -8.29 -28.17
C LYS A 609 13.78 -9.14 -27.26
N ALA A 610 14.34 -9.61 -26.15
CA ALA A 610 13.60 -10.31 -25.10
C ALA A 610 14.34 -10.23 -23.75
N PRO A 611 13.71 -9.73 -22.67
CA PRO A 611 14.34 -9.72 -21.35
C PRO A 611 14.65 -11.14 -20.87
N GLY A 612 15.82 -11.32 -20.26
CA GLY A 612 16.25 -12.57 -19.65
C GLY A 612 15.75 -12.74 -18.21
N SER A 613 16.65 -13.17 -17.32
CA SER A 613 16.39 -13.16 -15.87
C SER A 613 16.31 -11.72 -15.35
N TRP A 614 15.43 -11.48 -14.38
CA TRP A 614 15.32 -10.20 -13.68
C TRP A 614 16.18 -10.20 -12.42
N THR A 615 16.76 -9.06 -12.08
CA THR A 615 17.57 -8.85 -10.88
C THR A 615 17.16 -7.54 -10.23
N SER A 616 16.83 -7.56 -8.94
CA SER A 616 16.46 -6.36 -8.18
C SER A 616 17.63 -5.38 -8.06
N VAL A 617 17.31 -4.09 -8.03
CA VAL A 617 18.26 -3.01 -7.71
C VAL A 617 18.36 -2.89 -6.18
N ASP A 618 19.57 -2.80 -5.63
CA ASP A 618 19.81 -2.74 -4.18
C ASP A 618 19.37 -1.42 -3.52
N ASP A 619 19.54 -0.27 -4.21
CA ASP A 619 19.08 1.05 -3.77
C ASP A 619 18.02 1.62 -4.70
N LEU A 620 16.79 1.71 -4.19
CA LEU A 620 15.63 2.26 -4.89
C LEU A 620 15.80 3.74 -5.31
N HIS A 621 16.70 4.47 -4.66
CA HIS A 621 16.94 5.89 -4.92
C HIS A 621 18.18 6.17 -5.78
N ALA A 622 18.96 5.14 -6.16
CA ALA A 622 20.11 5.32 -7.04
C ALA A 622 19.71 5.87 -8.42
N GLY A 623 18.59 5.38 -8.97
CA GLY A 623 18.12 5.74 -10.32
C GLY A 623 19.05 5.28 -11.45
N SER A 624 20.05 4.47 -11.14
CA SER A 624 20.95 3.84 -12.11
C SER A 624 21.27 2.40 -11.69
N GLN A 625 21.85 1.63 -12.61
CA GLN A 625 22.32 0.27 -12.33
C GLN A 625 23.43 -0.09 -13.31
N SER A 626 24.60 -0.50 -12.79
CA SER A 626 25.67 -1.10 -13.60
C SER A 626 25.46 -2.60 -13.75
N LEU A 627 25.67 -3.12 -14.96
CA LEU A 627 25.54 -4.52 -15.33
C LEU A 627 26.81 -5.03 -16.02
N THR A 628 27.34 -6.17 -15.55
CA THR A 628 28.42 -6.89 -16.22
C THR A 628 27.81 -7.83 -17.26
N ILE A 629 27.82 -7.41 -18.54
CA ILE A 629 27.15 -8.10 -19.65
C ILE A 629 28.20 -8.75 -20.57
N PRO A 630 28.27 -10.09 -20.66
CA PRO A 630 29.09 -10.79 -21.65
C PRO A 630 28.60 -10.49 -23.07
N ARG A 631 29.52 -10.03 -23.93
CA ARG A 631 29.25 -9.55 -25.30
C ARG A 631 30.55 -9.48 -26.11
N VAL A 632 30.44 -9.30 -27.42
CA VAL A 632 31.54 -9.05 -28.37
C VAL A 632 31.26 -7.80 -29.23
N ASP A 633 32.23 -7.36 -30.03
CA ASP A 633 32.01 -6.28 -30.99
C ASP A 633 30.98 -6.67 -32.06
N GLY A 634 30.20 -5.68 -32.52
CA GLY A 634 29.04 -5.86 -33.39
C GLY A 634 27.75 -6.23 -32.64
N ASP A 635 27.82 -6.61 -31.37
CA ASP A 635 26.63 -6.90 -30.57
C ASP A 635 25.79 -5.64 -30.32
N THR A 636 24.49 -5.84 -30.13
CA THR A 636 23.55 -4.87 -29.61
C THR A 636 23.04 -5.33 -28.26
N VAL A 637 23.34 -4.57 -27.22
CA VAL A 637 22.86 -4.81 -25.86
C VAL A 637 21.56 -4.03 -25.66
N THR A 638 20.51 -4.69 -25.22
CA THR A 638 19.27 -4.03 -24.79
C THR A 638 19.08 -4.26 -23.30
N VAL A 639 19.02 -3.18 -22.52
CA VAL A 639 18.74 -3.21 -21.08
C VAL A 639 17.27 -2.88 -20.85
N TYR A 640 16.63 -3.64 -19.97
CA TYR A 640 15.25 -3.48 -19.56
C TYR A 640 15.21 -3.04 -18.11
N THR A 641 14.37 -2.07 -17.79
CA THR A 641 14.10 -1.67 -16.41
C THR A 641 12.62 -1.85 -16.12
N ARG A 642 12.29 -2.56 -15.03
CA ARG A 642 10.93 -2.78 -14.55
C ARG A 642 10.72 -2.07 -13.22
N ALA A 643 9.74 -1.17 -13.20
CA ALA A 643 9.20 -0.58 -12.00
C ALA A 643 8.04 -1.43 -11.47
N THR A 644 7.98 -1.66 -10.15
CA THR A 644 6.84 -2.28 -9.47
C THR A 644 6.34 -1.37 -8.33
N ASP A 645 5.04 -1.13 -8.26
CA ASP A 645 4.40 -0.37 -7.17
C ASP A 645 3.92 -1.27 -6.03
N ILE A 646 3.42 -0.67 -4.95
CA ILE A 646 2.99 -1.39 -3.73
C ILE A 646 1.76 -2.30 -3.93
N LEU A 647 1.20 -2.35 -5.14
CA LEU A 647 0.02 -3.10 -5.53
C LEU A 647 0.31 -4.11 -6.66
N ASP A 648 1.60 -4.44 -6.85
CA ASP A 648 2.11 -5.31 -7.91
C ASP A 648 1.72 -4.86 -9.33
N ASN A 649 1.41 -3.57 -9.54
CA ASN A 649 1.40 -3.03 -10.91
C ASN A 649 2.84 -2.97 -11.41
N GLN A 650 3.07 -3.39 -12.65
CA GLN A 650 4.40 -3.39 -13.25
C GLN A 650 4.38 -2.64 -14.57
N GLN A 651 5.32 -1.71 -14.73
CA GLN A 651 5.65 -1.07 -16.00
C GLN A 651 7.10 -1.40 -16.35
N THR A 652 7.39 -1.57 -17.62
CA THR A 652 8.72 -1.89 -18.14
C THR A 652 8.99 -1.03 -19.35
N ASP A 653 10.23 -0.55 -19.48
CA ASP A 653 10.74 0.05 -20.71
C ASP A 653 12.13 -0.52 -21.03
N GLU A 654 12.63 -0.24 -22.23
CA GLU A 654 13.92 -0.75 -22.75
C GLU A 654 14.77 0.34 -23.44
N VAL A 655 16.09 0.24 -23.29
CA VAL A 655 17.07 1.04 -24.04
C VAL A 655 18.11 0.13 -24.69
N SER A 656 18.55 0.48 -25.90
CA SER A 656 19.52 -0.31 -26.68
C SER A 656 20.77 0.50 -27.01
N ILE A 657 21.92 -0.18 -26.95
CA ILE A 657 23.22 0.33 -27.37
C ILE A 657 23.91 -0.66 -28.30
N HIS A 658 24.84 -0.16 -29.09
CA HIS A 658 25.66 -0.96 -29.99
C HIS A 658 27.12 -0.96 -29.53
N ILE A 659 27.79 -2.09 -29.69
CA ILE A 659 29.15 -2.34 -29.20
C ILE A 659 30.14 -2.34 -30.37
N ASP A 660 31.16 -1.49 -30.30
CA ASP A 660 32.26 -1.48 -31.27
C ASP A 660 33.51 -0.84 -30.66
N SER A 661 34.45 -1.69 -30.22
CA SER A 661 35.78 -1.30 -29.75
C SER A 661 36.83 -1.20 -30.88
N SER A 662 36.45 -1.50 -32.13
CA SER A 662 37.37 -1.54 -33.27
C SER A 662 37.39 -0.21 -34.04
N PRO A 663 38.57 0.36 -34.37
CA PRO A 663 38.65 1.50 -35.27
C PRO A 663 38.50 1.06 -36.74
N PRO A 664 38.04 1.95 -37.65
CA PRO A 664 37.78 1.60 -39.05
C PRO A 664 39.07 1.20 -39.79
N ILE A 665 39.02 0.15 -40.60
CA ILE A 665 40.19 -0.31 -41.39
C ILE A 665 40.39 0.59 -42.62
N ILE A 666 41.65 0.86 -42.96
CA ILE A 666 42.06 1.46 -44.24
C ILE A 666 43.08 0.50 -44.88
N GLU A 667 42.80 0.06 -46.11
CA GLU A 667 43.64 -0.82 -46.93
C GLU A 667 43.63 -0.34 -48.40
N ASP A 668 44.34 -1.02 -49.30
CA ASP A 668 44.41 -0.70 -50.75
C ASP A 668 44.80 0.77 -51.09
N PHE A 669 45.63 1.41 -50.27
CA PHE A 669 45.92 2.85 -50.38
C PHE A 669 47.08 3.15 -51.36
N TRP A 670 46.79 3.69 -52.56
CA TRP A 670 47.77 4.01 -53.60
C TRP A 670 47.34 5.13 -54.57
N LEU A 671 48.26 5.57 -55.44
CA LEU A 671 47.91 6.32 -56.66
C LEU A 671 47.66 5.40 -57.85
N GLU A 672 46.67 5.74 -58.67
CA GLU A 672 46.41 5.15 -59.99
C GLU A 672 46.52 6.22 -61.08
N LYS A 673 47.16 5.89 -62.21
CA LYS A 673 47.13 6.68 -63.44
C LYS A 673 46.98 5.78 -64.66
N ASN A 674 46.09 6.15 -65.59
CA ASN A 674 45.85 5.41 -66.84
C ASN A 674 45.55 3.90 -66.68
N GLY A 675 44.96 3.49 -65.54
CA GLY A 675 44.70 2.08 -65.22
C GLY A 675 45.94 1.30 -64.72
N VAL A 676 46.99 1.99 -64.28
CA VAL A 676 48.14 1.43 -63.57
C VAL A 676 48.01 1.78 -62.09
N GLU A 677 47.72 0.77 -61.27
CA GLU A 677 47.61 0.86 -59.80
C GLU A 677 49.00 0.75 -59.12
N GLY A 678 49.05 1.01 -57.81
CA GLY A 678 50.26 0.81 -56.99
C GLY A 678 51.39 1.81 -57.26
N MET A 679 51.08 3.03 -57.72
CA MET A 679 52.08 4.08 -57.91
C MET A 679 52.33 4.88 -56.63
N THR A 680 53.60 5.17 -56.34
CA THR A 680 54.06 6.02 -55.22
C THR A 680 54.95 7.18 -55.65
N VAL A 681 55.30 7.27 -56.95
CA VAL A 681 56.21 8.28 -57.52
C VAL A 681 55.59 8.90 -58.76
N HIS A 682 55.62 10.23 -58.89
CA HIS A 682 54.89 10.93 -59.94
C HIS A 682 55.39 12.32 -60.32
N ASN A 683 54.97 12.83 -61.48
CA ASN A 683 55.30 14.18 -61.93
C ASN A 683 54.38 15.23 -61.26
N ALA A 684 54.94 16.27 -60.65
CA ALA A 684 54.18 17.31 -59.95
C ALA A 684 53.13 18.03 -60.81
N ILE A 685 53.36 18.15 -62.13
CA ILE A 685 52.37 18.74 -63.05
C ILE A 685 51.15 17.82 -63.21
N GLU A 686 51.36 16.51 -63.11
CA GLU A 686 50.40 15.47 -63.44
C GLU A 686 49.75 14.82 -62.20
N LEU A 687 50.06 15.23 -60.96
CA LEU A 687 49.36 14.70 -59.78
C LEU A 687 47.85 15.02 -59.82
N TYR A 688 47.46 16.07 -60.56
CA TYR A 688 46.07 16.39 -60.93
C TYR A 688 45.42 15.41 -61.94
N ASP A 689 46.21 14.55 -62.59
CA ASP A 689 45.75 13.49 -63.52
C ASP A 689 45.78 12.09 -62.87
N CYS A 690 46.21 11.98 -61.61
CA CYS A 690 46.16 10.75 -60.81
C CYS A 690 44.81 10.62 -60.07
N LEU A 691 44.44 9.39 -59.71
CA LEU A 691 43.41 9.10 -58.72
C LEU A 691 44.07 8.56 -57.46
N VAL A 692 43.77 9.15 -56.30
CA VAL A 692 44.12 8.54 -55.01
C VAL A 692 43.01 7.54 -54.68
N LYS A 693 43.34 6.26 -54.53
CA LYS A 693 42.37 5.21 -54.21
C LYS A 693 42.71 4.53 -52.89
N PHE A 694 41.67 4.12 -52.18
CA PHE A 694 41.75 3.33 -50.95
C PHE A 694 40.45 2.55 -50.72
N THR A 695 40.58 1.42 -50.05
CA THR A 695 39.48 0.66 -49.47
C THR A 695 39.40 1.01 -47.98
N THR A 696 38.22 1.39 -47.48
CA THR A 696 38.00 1.56 -46.04
C THR A 696 36.65 1.03 -45.62
N TYR A 697 36.59 0.41 -44.45
CA TYR A 697 35.37 -0.15 -43.90
C TYR A 697 35.46 -0.34 -42.39
N ASP A 698 34.29 -0.49 -41.81
CA ASP A 698 34.08 -0.92 -40.44
C ASP A 698 32.91 -1.91 -40.49
N ILE A 699 33.03 -3.03 -39.80
CA ILE A 699 32.05 -4.13 -39.85
C ILE A 699 31.05 -4.11 -38.68
N HIS A 700 31.29 -3.29 -37.66
CA HIS A 700 30.49 -3.24 -36.45
C HIS A 700 29.63 -1.97 -36.41
N SER A 701 30.24 -0.78 -36.46
CA SER A 701 29.53 0.51 -36.47
C SER A 701 29.46 1.19 -37.82
N GLY A 702 30.35 0.85 -38.75
CA GLY A 702 30.32 1.39 -40.11
C GLY A 702 30.81 2.85 -40.16
N LEU A 703 30.84 3.42 -41.36
CA LEU A 703 31.53 4.69 -41.60
C LEU A 703 30.68 5.92 -41.21
N TYR A 704 31.33 6.95 -40.65
CA TYR A 704 30.70 8.22 -40.27
C TYR A 704 31.27 9.41 -41.05
N THR A 705 32.60 9.61 -41.01
CA THR A 705 33.30 10.67 -41.77
C THR A 705 34.59 10.14 -42.39
N ILE A 706 34.90 10.63 -43.58
CA ILE A 706 36.16 10.38 -44.28
C ILE A 706 36.74 11.74 -44.64
N SER A 707 37.95 12.02 -44.17
CA SER A 707 38.67 13.27 -44.40
C SER A 707 40.08 12.97 -44.91
N TRP A 708 40.65 13.91 -45.65
CA TRP A 708 42.00 13.77 -46.19
C TRP A 708 42.76 15.09 -46.15
N ARG A 709 44.10 15.00 -46.09
CA ARG A 709 45.02 16.14 -46.23
C ARG A 709 46.27 15.71 -46.99
N LEU A 710 46.75 16.57 -47.90
CA LEU A 710 48.06 16.48 -48.53
C LEU A 710 48.99 17.48 -47.83
N VAL A 711 50.12 17.02 -47.29
CA VAL A 711 51.10 17.85 -46.58
C VAL A 711 52.51 17.59 -47.08
N ASP A 712 53.39 18.59 -46.96
CA ASP A 712 54.83 18.48 -47.20
C ASP A 712 55.47 17.48 -46.21
N MET A 713 56.43 16.65 -46.66
CA MET A 713 57.11 15.68 -45.79
C MET A 713 58.10 16.35 -44.82
N ALA A 714 58.77 17.42 -45.24
CA ALA A 714 59.78 18.11 -44.43
C ALA A 714 59.15 19.04 -43.39
N ASP A 715 57.96 19.59 -43.65
CA ASP A 715 57.14 20.32 -42.68
C ASP A 715 55.63 20.03 -42.86
N GLU A 716 55.11 19.04 -42.12
CA GLU A 716 53.68 18.66 -42.14
C GLU A 716 52.70 19.79 -41.74
N SER A 717 53.19 20.95 -41.27
CA SER A 717 52.32 22.12 -41.06
C SER A 717 51.97 22.85 -42.37
N ILE A 718 52.70 22.57 -43.46
CA ILE A 718 52.40 23.05 -44.82
C ILE A 718 51.36 22.12 -45.46
N VAL A 719 50.09 22.52 -45.40
CA VAL A 719 48.98 21.81 -46.04
C VAL A 719 48.81 22.31 -47.47
N HIS A 720 48.98 21.41 -48.43
CA HIS A 720 48.79 21.67 -49.87
C HIS A 720 47.33 21.48 -50.31
N GLY A 721 46.54 20.71 -49.57
CA GLY A 721 45.10 20.62 -49.78
C GLY A 721 44.45 19.73 -48.74
N ASP A 722 43.16 19.94 -48.50
CA ASP A 722 42.35 19.15 -47.59
C ASP A 722 40.92 18.98 -48.12
N GLY A 723 40.20 18.01 -47.57
CA GLY A 723 38.80 17.84 -47.90
C GLY A 723 38.11 16.69 -47.18
N ASN A 724 36.80 16.63 -47.37
CA ASN A 724 35.94 15.57 -46.84
C ASN A 724 35.29 14.82 -47.99
N LEU A 725 35.20 13.49 -47.87
CA LEU A 725 34.36 12.66 -48.73
C LEU A 725 33.04 12.35 -48.03
N ALA A 726 31.95 12.34 -48.80
CA ALA A 726 30.69 11.82 -48.31
C ALA A 726 30.80 10.29 -48.19
N VAL A 727 30.56 9.76 -46.99
CA VAL A 727 30.37 8.32 -46.78
C VAL A 727 29.22 7.85 -47.67
N ARG A 728 29.46 6.79 -48.43
CA ARG A 728 28.49 6.23 -49.37
C ARG A 728 27.86 4.97 -48.79
N VAL A 729 26.54 4.86 -48.94
CA VAL A 729 25.74 3.69 -48.56
C VAL A 729 25.10 3.08 -49.81
N GLU A 730 24.70 1.82 -49.72
CA GLU A 730 24.09 1.07 -50.82
C GLU A 730 22.85 1.77 -51.42
N SER A 731 22.60 1.56 -52.72
CA SER A 731 21.46 2.14 -53.42
C SER A 731 20.98 1.30 -54.61
N ASP A 732 19.77 1.55 -55.12
CA ASP A 732 19.25 0.95 -56.36
C ASP A 732 20.19 1.16 -57.57
N SER A 733 20.97 2.24 -57.55
CA SER A 733 21.96 2.60 -58.58
C SER A 733 23.35 1.97 -58.37
N GLU A 734 23.67 1.60 -57.13
CA GLU A 734 24.97 1.06 -56.73
C GLU A 734 24.73 -0.02 -55.65
N PRO A 735 24.33 -1.23 -56.08
CA PRO A 735 23.90 -2.28 -55.16
C PRO A 735 25.08 -2.97 -54.47
N CYS A 736 24.92 -3.23 -53.18
CA CYS A 736 25.94 -3.84 -52.33
C CYS A 736 26.33 -5.27 -52.79
N THR A 737 27.62 -5.48 -53.03
CA THR A 737 28.25 -6.80 -53.24
C THR A 737 29.51 -6.96 -52.36
N ALA A 738 29.92 -8.20 -52.07
CA ALA A 738 31.03 -8.49 -51.15
C ALA A 738 32.37 -7.77 -51.48
N ASP A 739 32.57 -7.42 -52.75
CA ASP A 739 33.78 -6.75 -53.28
C ASP A 739 33.66 -5.21 -53.34
N THR A 740 32.50 -4.65 -52.95
CA THR A 740 32.16 -3.21 -53.07
C THR A 740 31.63 -2.58 -51.79
N CYS A 741 31.06 -3.36 -50.87
CA CYS A 741 30.47 -2.89 -49.61
C CYS A 741 30.85 -3.80 -48.42
N LYS A 742 30.63 -3.31 -47.19
CA LYS A 742 30.43 -4.13 -45.99
C LYS A 742 29.10 -3.74 -45.33
N CYS A 743 28.46 -4.70 -44.66
CA CYS A 743 27.19 -4.51 -43.97
C CYS A 743 27.40 -4.59 -42.45
N THR A 744 26.97 -3.57 -41.72
CA THR A 744 26.85 -3.60 -40.26
C THR A 744 25.53 -4.24 -39.83
N PRO A 745 25.43 -4.88 -38.65
CA PRO A 745 24.19 -5.51 -38.20
C PRO A 745 22.96 -4.57 -38.16
N MET A 746 23.16 -3.27 -37.93
CA MET A 746 22.09 -2.27 -37.79
C MET A 746 21.57 -1.67 -39.11
N GLN A 747 22.15 -2.03 -40.27
CA GLN A 747 21.96 -1.37 -41.58
C GLN A 747 22.34 0.14 -41.63
N PRO A 748 22.50 0.75 -42.83
CA PRO A 748 22.63 0.12 -44.16
C PRO A 748 24.02 -0.48 -44.38
N CYS A 749 24.25 -1.09 -45.55
CA CYS A 749 25.60 -1.44 -45.97
C CYS A 749 26.35 -0.21 -46.53
N TYR A 750 27.64 -0.08 -46.18
CA TYR A 750 28.53 1.01 -46.58
C TYR A 750 29.39 0.58 -47.76
N MET A 751 29.54 1.45 -48.76
CA MET A 751 30.47 1.23 -49.86
C MET A 751 31.91 1.41 -49.33
N THR A 752 32.83 0.53 -49.72
CA THR A 752 34.19 0.51 -49.17
C THR A 752 35.23 1.24 -50.00
N LYS A 753 35.03 1.30 -51.31
CA LYS A 753 36.01 1.85 -52.26
C LYS A 753 35.78 3.35 -52.44
N TYR A 754 36.82 4.13 -52.18
CA TYR A 754 36.81 5.58 -52.33
C TYR A 754 37.93 6.03 -53.27
N GLU A 755 37.62 7.07 -54.04
CA GLU A 755 38.58 7.74 -54.90
C GLU A 755 38.54 9.25 -54.64
N ILE A 756 39.72 9.86 -54.53
CA ILE A 756 39.88 11.31 -54.50
C ILE A 756 40.47 11.71 -55.84
N VAL A 757 39.75 12.56 -56.56
CA VAL A 757 40.26 13.25 -57.75
C VAL A 757 40.97 14.53 -57.26
N PRO A 758 42.30 14.63 -57.33
CA PRO A 758 43.03 15.88 -57.10
C PRO A 758 42.66 16.87 -58.20
N ASP A 759 42.34 18.12 -57.85
CA ASP A 759 42.18 19.19 -58.84
C ASP A 759 42.62 20.53 -58.24
N ALA A 760 42.88 21.51 -59.11
CA ALA A 760 43.38 22.83 -58.74
C ALA A 760 42.37 23.73 -57.97
N SER A 761 41.22 23.19 -57.55
CA SER A 761 40.32 23.79 -56.55
C SER A 761 40.34 23.07 -55.20
N LYS A 762 40.99 21.89 -55.11
CA LYS A 762 41.20 21.13 -53.87
C LYS A 762 42.65 21.11 -53.37
N MET A 763 43.64 21.32 -54.25
CA MET A 763 45.07 21.30 -53.90
C MET A 763 45.87 22.38 -54.64
N ASP A 764 46.77 23.05 -53.92
CA ASP A 764 47.76 24.02 -54.40
C ASP A 764 49.17 23.44 -54.23
N ILE A 765 49.65 22.78 -55.30
CA ILE A 765 50.93 22.06 -55.32
C ILE A 765 51.98 22.94 -56.01
N PRO A 766 53.16 23.20 -55.41
CA PRO A 766 54.25 23.96 -56.02
C PRO A 766 54.71 23.41 -57.38
N LEU A 767 54.19 23.98 -58.47
CA LEU A 767 54.49 23.55 -59.83
C LEU A 767 55.92 23.92 -60.25
N GLY A 768 56.82 22.94 -60.23
CA GLY A 768 58.12 23.02 -60.91
C GLY A 768 59.36 22.72 -60.06
N GLU A 769 59.20 22.33 -58.80
CA GLU A 769 60.30 21.76 -58.00
C GLU A 769 60.29 20.22 -58.09
N HIS A 770 61.47 19.63 -57.97
CA HIS A 770 61.73 18.18 -58.03
C HIS A 770 62.44 17.75 -56.75
N ASP A 771 62.53 16.45 -56.46
CA ASP A 771 63.13 15.94 -55.22
C ASP A 771 62.35 16.42 -53.96
N ILE A 772 61.01 16.44 -54.07
CA ILE A 772 60.07 16.73 -52.97
C ILE A 772 59.22 15.48 -52.72
N ASP A 773 59.07 15.13 -51.45
CA ASP A 773 58.10 14.13 -50.97
C ASP A 773 56.91 14.81 -50.28
N TYR A 774 55.71 14.25 -50.47
CA TYR A 774 54.51 14.59 -49.71
C TYR A 774 53.99 13.40 -48.93
N TYR A 775 53.30 13.67 -47.81
CA TYR A 775 52.42 12.70 -47.17
C TYR A 775 50.95 13.01 -47.48
N PHE A 776 50.28 12.05 -48.09
CA PHE A 776 48.83 12.05 -48.22
C PHE A 776 48.23 11.28 -47.06
N TYR A 777 47.56 11.97 -46.14
CA TYR A 777 46.87 11.37 -45.02
C TYR A 777 45.39 11.17 -45.33
N VAL A 778 44.86 9.99 -44.99
CA VAL A 778 43.43 9.69 -44.99
C VAL A 778 43.02 9.35 -43.56
N THR A 779 42.10 10.14 -42.99
CA THR A 779 41.56 9.99 -41.64
C THR A 779 40.09 9.60 -41.74
N VAL A 780 39.76 8.41 -41.23
CA VAL A 780 38.42 7.82 -41.25
C VAL A 780 37.91 7.68 -39.82
N THR A 781 36.65 8.05 -39.60
CA THR A 781 35.94 7.92 -38.33
C THR A 781 34.74 7.00 -38.53
N ASN A 782 34.57 6.02 -37.63
CA ASN A 782 33.38 5.15 -37.62
C ASN A 782 32.22 5.77 -36.83
N ARG A 783 31.06 5.10 -36.77
CA ARG A 783 29.90 5.63 -36.03
C ARG A 783 30.11 5.61 -34.52
N ALA A 784 30.93 4.69 -34.00
CA ALA A 784 31.34 4.66 -32.60
C ALA A 784 32.36 5.76 -32.21
N ARG A 785 32.75 6.65 -33.15
CA ARG A 785 33.73 7.75 -32.99
C ARG A 785 35.19 7.31 -32.89
N LEU A 786 35.49 6.03 -33.11
CA LEU A 786 36.86 5.55 -33.25
C LEU A 786 37.45 5.98 -34.59
N VAL A 787 38.76 6.24 -34.61
CA VAL A 787 39.46 6.91 -35.71
C VAL A 787 40.69 6.11 -36.12
N THR A 788 40.84 5.90 -37.42
CA THR A 788 42.10 5.46 -38.04
C THR A 788 42.63 6.57 -38.94
N THR A 789 43.95 6.72 -38.99
CA THR A 789 44.62 7.63 -39.91
C THR A 789 45.80 6.92 -40.55
N GLU A 790 45.71 6.68 -41.85
CA GLU A 790 46.79 6.09 -42.64
C GLU A 790 47.45 7.14 -43.54
N ARG A 791 48.67 6.83 -44.01
CA ARG A 791 49.44 7.73 -44.87
C ARG A 791 50.10 7.05 -46.06
N LEU A 792 50.00 7.68 -47.21
CA LEU A 792 50.71 7.34 -48.44
C LEU A 792 51.83 8.36 -48.67
N GLN A 793 53.06 7.89 -48.89
CA GLN A 793 54.15 8.72 -49.39
C GLN A 793 54.00 8.91 -50.90
N ILE A 794 54.13 10.15 -51.38
CA ILE A 794 54.10 10.52 -52.79
C ILE A 794 55.38 11.30 -53.11
N THR A 795 56.29 10.67 -53.85
CA THR A 795 57.55 11.28 -54.28
C THR A 795 57.38 11.99 -55.63
N ILE A 796 57.98 13.17 -55.78
CA ILE A 796 57.95 13.96 -57.02
C ILE A 796 59.18 13.70 -57.90
N ASP A 797 58.91 13.14 -59.07
CA ASP A 797 59.85 12.94 -60.17
C ASP A 797 59.28 13.59 -61.44
N ILE A 798 59.91 14.68 -61.88
CA ILE A 798 59.58 15.39 -63.13
C ILE A 798 60.60 15.14 -64.25
N SER A 799 61.59 14.28 -63.98
CA SER A 799 62.60 13.87 -64.96
C SER A 799 61.97 12.88 -65.95
N PRO A 800 62.42 12.89 -67.22
CA PRO A 800 62.46 11.69 -68.04
C PRO A 800 63.82 10.98 -67.84
N PRO A 801 63.89 9.65 -67.96
CA PRO A 801 65.17 8.93 -67.87
C PRO A 801 66.20 9.47 -68.87
N GLU A 802 67.45 9.58 -68.43
CA GLU A 802 68.57 9.92 -69.29
C GLU A 802 68.73 8.86 -70.40
N PRO A 803 69.05 9.29 -71.64
CA PRO A 803 69.23 8.37 -72.76
C PRO A 803 70.53 7.58 -72.63
N GLY A 804 70.41 6.26 -72.57
CA GLY A 804 71.53 5.35 -72.75
C GLY A 804 71.99 5.23 -74.20
N HIS A 805 72.66 4.13 -74.54
CA HIS A 805 73.02 3.79 -75.91
C HIS A 805 72.51 2.40 -76.30
N VAL A 806 72.35 2.19 -77.61
CA VAL A 806 71.86 0.93 -78.21
C VAL A 806 72.94 0.41 -79.15
N ILE A 807 73.29 -0.87 -79.01
CA ILE A 807 74.37 -1.57 -79.69
C ILE A 807 73.76 -2.63 -80.61
N ASP A 808 74.25 -2.76 -81.85
CA ASP A 808 73.75 -3.76 -82.81
C ASP A 808 74.39 -5.16 -82.58
N ASN A 809 74.55 -5.55 -81.32
CA ASN A 809 75.10 -6.83 -80.89
C ASN A 809 74.55 -7.26 -79.50
N TYR A 810 74.91 -8.46 -79.04
CA TYR A 810 74.66 -8.92 -77.66
C TYR A 810 75.28 -7.98 -76.61
N ALA A 811 74.71 -7.98 -75.39
CA ALA A 811 75.22 -7.16 -74.29
C ALA A 811 76.71 -7.40 -74.01
N GLY A 812 77.47 -6.31 -73.82
CA GLY A 812 78.91 -6.34 -73.58
C GLY A 812 79.79 -6.70 -74.79
N GLN A 813 79.22 -6.91 -75.98
CA GLN A 813 79.99 -7.10 -77.22
C GLN A 813 80.19 -5.78 -77.98
N PRO A 814 81.27 -5.65 -78.77
CA PRO A 814 81.45 -4.48 -79.62
C PRO A 814 80.38 -4.42 -80.73
N ASP A 815 80.04 -3.20 -81.15
CA ASP A 815 79.03 -2.95 -82.18
C ASP A 815 79.32 -3.66 -83.53
N MET A 816 78.27 -4.07 -84.23
CA MET A 816 78.34 -4.84 -85.47
C MET A 816 77.70 -4.11 -86.65
N ASN A 817 78.53 -3.39 -87.41
CA ASN A 817 78.07 -2.65 -88.62
C ASN A 817 77.55 -3.54 -89.77
N PHE A 818 77.96 -4.82 -89.86
CA PHE A 818 77.63 -5.72 -90.99
C PHE A 818 77.45 -7.17 -90.55
N GLN A 819 76.43 -7.86 -91.07
CA GLN A 819 76.29 -9.30 -90.87
C GLN A 819 75.64 -10.05 -92.06
N SER A 820 75.74 -11.39 -92.02
CA SER A 820 75.16 -12.31 -93.01
C SER A 820 74.13 -13.30 -92.44
N ASP A 821 73.88 -13.28 -91.13
CA ASP A 821 72.73 -13.97 -90.55
C ASP A 821 71.50 -13.04 -90.61
N PRO A 822 70.28 -13.55 -90.89
CA PRO A 822 69.08 -12.74 -90.73
C PRO A 822 68.73 -12.44 -89.26
N ASN A 823 69.23 -13.20 -88.29
CA ASN A 823 68.91 -13.02 -86.87
C ASN A 823 69.87 -12.01 -86.22
N MET A 824 69.34 -10.85 -85.86
CA MET A 824 70.10 -9.77 -85.24
C MET A 824 69.84 -9.73 -83.74
N HIS A 825 70.86 -9.42 -82.98
CA HIS A 825 70.77 -9.20 -81.54
C HIS A 825 71.12 -7.75 -81.26
N PHE A 826 70.34 -7.11 -80.41
CA PHE A 826 70.50 -5.71 -80.03
C PHE A 826 70.50 -5.63 -78.52
N SER A 827 71.36 -4.78 -77.95
CA SER A 827 71.44 -4.56 -76.51
C SER A 827 71.47 -3.07 -76.19
N TRP A 828 71.11 -2.72 -74.95
CA TRP A 828 71.10 -1.34 -74.49
C TRP A 828 71.49 -1.23 -73.02
N GLU A 829 72.24 -0.17 -72.71
CA GLU A 829 72.75 0.11 -71.38
C GLU A 829 72.88 1.62 -71.18
N GLY A 830 73.18 2.07 -69.95
CA GLY A 830 73.36 3.49 -69.64
C GLY A 830 72.08 4.32 -69.54
N PHE A 831 70.90 3.74 -69.77
CA PHE A 831 69.64 4.38 -69.38
C PHE A 831 69.56 4.47 -67.86
N PHE A 832 69.43 5.67 -67.33
CA PHE A 832 69.41 5.94 -65.90
C PHE A 832 68.37 7.02 -65.57
N ASP A 833 67.91 7.06 -64.33
CA ASP A 833 66.93 8.02 -63.84
C ASP A 833 67.26 8.26 -62.36
N HIS A 834 67.42 9.53 -61.99
CA HIS A 834 68.02 9.91 -60.70
C HIS A 834 67.00 9.83 -59.55
N GLU A 835 65.76 10.20 -59.81
CA GLU A 835 64.72 10.37 -58.81
C GLU A 835 63.91 9.08 -58.55
N SER A 836 63.56 8.30 -59.59
CA SER A 836 62.68 7.13 -59.44
C SER A 836 63.22 5.83 -60.05
N GLY A 837 64.19 5.92 -60.95
CA GLY A 837 64.82 4.77 -61.59
C GLY A 837 64.00 4.20 -62.75
N VAL A 838 64.68 3.53 -63.69
CA VAL A 838 64.01 2.92 -64.85
C VAL A 838 63.10 1.77 -64.42
N ARG A 839 61.82 1.84 -64.83
CA ARG A 839 60.77 0.84 -64.58
C ARG A 839 60.70 -0.23 -65.69
N SER A 840 60.82 0.18 -66.95
CA SER A 840 60.67 -0.70 -68.12
C SER A 840 61.13 -0.03 -69.42
N TYR A 841 61.30 -0.81 -70.49
CA TYR A 841 61.66 -0.37 -71.83
C TYR A 841 60.57 -0.72 -72.86
N GLN A 842 60.40 0.11 -73.88
CA GLN A 842 59.69 -0.22 -75.11
C GLN A 842 60.67 -0.18 -76.29
N VAL A 843 60.49 -1.10 -77.25
CA VAL A 843 61.46 -1.31 -78.33
C VAL A 843 60.78 -1.37 -79.69
N PHE A 844 61.39 -0.70 -80.67
CA PHE A 844 60.96 -0.64 -82.06
C PHE A 844 62.08 -1.14 -82.99
N PHE A 845 61.76 -2.08 -83.88
CA PHE A 845 62.68 -2.62 -84.87
C PHE A 845 62.21 -2.33 -86.29
N GLY A 846 63.12 -1.92 -87.18
CA GLY A 846 62.80 -1.83 -88.60
C GLY A 846 63.89 -1.22 -89.46
N THR A 847 63.57 -1.05 -90.75
CA THR A 847 64.44 -0.39 -91.75
C THR A 847 64.41 1.14 -91.68
N ARG A 848 63.79 1.68 -90.61
CA ARG A 848 63.86 3.08 -90.18
C ARG A 848 64.12 3.11 -88.68
N ARG A 849 64.66 4.22 -88.20
CA ARG A 849 64.67 4.56 -86.77
C ARG A 849 63.25 4.78 -86.26
N GLY A 850 63.02 4.46 -84.98
CA GLY A 850 61.77 4.78 -84.28
C GLY A 850 61.57 6.30 -84.17
N ILE A 851 60.33 6.73 -84.04
CA ILE A 851 59.93 8.11 -83.74
C ILE A 851 59.07 8.13 -82.48
N PRO A 852 58.93 9.26 -81.75
CA PRO A 852 58.22 9.28 -80.47
C PRO A 852 56.78 8.72 -80.50
N SER A 853 56.08 8.82 -81.63
CA SER A 853 54.72 8.27 -81.79
C SER A 853 54.66 6.74 -81.98
N ASP A 854 55.80 6.05 -82.06
CA ASP A 854 55.84 4.58 -82.06
C ASP A 854 55.73 4.00 -80.64
N PHE A 855 55.93 4.84 -79.61
CA PHE A 855 56.02 4.49 -78.19
C PHE A 855 54.94 5.23 -77.37
N GLY A 856 54.63 4.73 -76.18
CA GLY A 856 53.72 5.43 -75.26
C GLY A 856 53.00 4.52 -74.27
N ILE A 857 52.17 5.11 -73.41
CA ILE A 857 51.31 4.40 -72.46
C ILE A 857 49.88 4.93 -72.64
N PRO A 858 48.90 4.10 -73.08
CA PRO A 858 49.02 2.69 -73.48
C PRO A 858 49.95 2.46 -74.69
N VAL A 859 50.50 1.24 -74.80
CA VAL A 859 51.46 0.85 -75.85
C VAL A 859 50.83 0.94 -77.25
N PRO A 860 51.39 1.71 -78.20
CA PRO A 860 50.89 1.76 -79.58
C PRO A 860 51.04 0.43 -80.34
N ASP A 861 50.09 0.12 -81.23
CA ASP A 861 50.14 -1.07 -82.10
C ASP A 861 51.33 -1.09 -83.10
N SER A 862 52.08 0.01 -83.21
CA SER A 862 53.32 0.13 -83.99
C SER A 862 54.57 -0.40 -83.27
N ALA A 863 54.53 -0.60 -81.96
CA ALA A 863 55.64 -1.17 -81.21
C ALA A 863 55.85 -2.63 -81.59
N THR A 864 57.10 -3.01 -81.89
CA THR A 864 57.43 -4.35 -82.39
C THR A 864 57.51 -5.38 -81.26
N GLU A 865 57.88 -4.93 -80.05
CA GLU A 865 57.80 -5.67 -78.80
C GLU A 865 56.99 -4.86 -77.77
N LYS A 866 56.23 -5.55 -76.89
CA LYS A 866 55.29 -4.93 -75.94
C LYS A 866 55.83 -4.96 -74.51
N THR A 867 56.60 -3.92 -74.16
CA THR A 867 57.12 -3.60 -72.81
C THR A 867 57.96 -4.70 -72.16
N THR A 868 59.29 -4.52 -72.15
CA THR A 868 60.24 -5.44 -71.53
C THR A 868 60.95 -4.81 -70.31
N THR A 869 61.52 -5.64 -69.44
CA THR A 869 62.47 -5.23 -68.38
C THR A 869 63.89 -5.73 -68.66
N GLU A 870 64.10 -6.45 -69.76
CA GLU A 870 65.41 -6.90 -70.21
C GLU A 870 66.24 -5.75 -70.82
N LEU A 871 67.55 -5.98 -70.98
CA LEU A 871 68.52 -5.03 -71.55
C LEU A 871 69.00 -5.44 -72.96
N GLN A 872 68.32 -6.41 -73.58
CA GLN A 872 68.62 -6.91 -74.92
C GLN A 872 67.38 -7.56 -75.55
N HIS A 873 67.35 -7.63 -76.88
CA HIS A 873 66.31 -8.33 -77.63
C HIS A 873 66.84 -8.83 -78.99
N SER A 874 66.09 -9.71 -79.65
CA SER A 874 66.51 -10.41 -80.88
C SER A 874 65.46 -10.25 -82.00
N PHE A 875 65.87 -9.79 -83.19
CA PHE A 875 64.97 -9.54 -84.31
C PHE A 875 65.47 -10.18 -85.61
N THR A 876 64.59 -10.88 -86.33
CA THR A 876 64.92 -11.55 -87.61
C THR A 876 64.55 -10.69 -88.82
N ALA A 877 65.53 -10.33 -89.65
CA ALA A 877 65.31 -9.66 -90.93
C ALA A 877 64.44 -10.49 -91.90
N SER A 878 63.54 -9.79 -92.60
CA SER A 878 62.73 -10.35 -93.68
C SER A 878 63.40 -10.26 -95.06
N SER A 879 64.40 -9.38 -95.21
CA SER A 879 65.18 -9.18 -96.43
C SER A 879 66.49 -8.42 -96.16
N PRO A 880 67.54 -8.56 -97.01
CA PRO A 880 68.77 -7.76 -96.95
C PRO A 880 68.50 -6.25 -96.97
N GLY A 881 69.26 -5.50 -96.17
CA GLY A 881 69.08 -4.07 -95.94
C GLY A 881 69.60 -3.63 -94.57
N THR A 882 69.60 -2.32 -94.32
CA THR A 882 69.96 -1.75 -93.02
C THR A 882 68.76 -1.78 -92.08
N TYR A 883 68.96 -2.25 -90.85
CA TYR A 883 67.97 -2.24 -89.78
C TYR A 883 68.48 -1.42 -88.59
N TYR A 884 67.56 -0.95 -87.76
CA TYR A 884 67.84 -0.19 -86.55
C TYR A 884 67.00 -0.77 -85.42
N CYS A 885 67.60 -0.86 -84.23
CA CYS A 885 66.85 -0.91 -82.98
C CYS A 885 66.57 0.53 -82.53
N THR A 886 65.46 0.76 -81.83
CA THR A 886 65.19 2.03 -81.12
C THR A 886 64.51 1.74 -79.80
N VAL A 887 65.10 2.20 -78.71
CA VAL A 887 64.69 1.95 -77.33
C VAL A 887 64.20 3.24 -76.69
N VAL A 888 63.12 3.13 -75.92
CA VAL A 888 62.65 4.15 -74.96
C VAL A 888 62.56 3.51 -73.59
N ALA A 889 63.25 4.09 -72.62
CA ALA A 889 63.10 3.78 -71.20
C ALA A 889 61.91 4.57 -70.63
N PHE A 890 61.24 3.98 -69.64
CA PHE A 890 60.22 4.63 -68.83
C PHE A 890 60.61 4.53 -67.36
N ASN A 891 60.54 5.63 -66.61
CA ASN A 891 60.80 5.64 -65.17
C ASN A 891 59.55 5.25 -64.36
N ARG A 892 59.59 5.33 -63.02
CA ARG A 892 58.42 4.94 -62.19
C ARG A 892 57.29 5.96 -62.26
N ALA A 893 57.59 7.24 -62.48
CA ALA A 893 56.62 8.30 -62.78
C ALA A 893 55.93 8.16 -64.15
N LEU A 894 56.33 7.15 -64.96
CA LEU A 894 55.86 6.87 -66.32
C LEU A 894 56.35 7.87 -67.38
N SER A 895 57.32 8.73 -67.06
CA SER A 895 57.99 9.60 -68.04
C SER A 895 58.84 8.77 -69.01
N ALA A 896 58.73 9.06 -70.30
CA ALA A 896 59.50 8.43 -71.36
C ALA A 896 60.82 9.18 -71.62
N SER A 897 61.93 8.44 -71.75
CA SER A 897 63.18 9.00 -72.28
C SER A 897 63.05 9.36 -73.77
N ILE A 898 64.01 10.10 -74.31
CA ILE A 898 64.06 10.33 -75.76
C ILE A 898 64.36 8.99 -76.48
N PRO A 899 63.73 8.69 -77.64
CA PRO A 899 64.02 7.47 -78.38
C PRO A 899 65.47 7.42 -78.84
N VAL A 900 66.24 6.46 -78.33
CA VAL A 900 67.63 6.22 -78.72
C VAL A 900 67.65 5.13 -79.77
N SER A 901 68.20 5.43 -80.95
CA SER A 901 68.44 4.42 -82.00
C SER A 901 69.91 4.06 -82.08
N SER A 902 70.20 2.80 -82.45
CA SER A 902 71.53 2.40 -82.90
C SER A 902 71.91 3.07 -84.24
N ASP A 903 73.19 2.99 -84.61
CA ASP A 903 73.68 3.66 -85.81
C ASP A 903 73.29 2.92 -87.12
N GLY A 904 73.29 1.58 -87.13
CA GLY A 904 72.43 0.74 -87.98
C GLY A 904 73.15 -0.35 -88.80
N ILE A 905 72.97 -1.60 -88.38
CA ILE A 905 73.52 -2.83 -88.96
C ILE A 905 73.00 -3.15 -90.37
N LEU A 906 73.92 -3.42 -91.30
CA LEU A 906 73.62 -3.89 -92.65
C LEU A 906 73.62 -5.42 -92.74
N TYR A 907 72.45 -6.00 -93.03
CA TYR A 907 72.32 -7.40 -93.43
C TYR A 907 72.59 -7.53 -94.95
N ASP A 908 73.71 -8.17 -95.32
CA ASP A 908 74.08 -8.46 -96.72
C ASP A 908 74.46 -9.94 -96.92
N THR A 909 74.29 -10.42 -98.15
CA THR A 909 74.58 -11.79 -98.61
C THR A 909 75.38 -11.83 -99.92
N SER A 910 75.98 -10.71 -100.34
CA SER A 910 76.67 -10.58 -101.62
C SER A 910 78.12 -11.15 -101.61
N PRO A 911 78.58 -11.85 -102.67
CA PRO A 911 79.92 -12.44 -102.70
C PRO A 911 81.01 -11.48 -103.20
N PRO A 912 82.24 -11.53 -102.65
CA PRO A 912 83.34 -10.62 -102.99
C PRO A 912 84.02 -10.93 -104.35
N SER A 913 84.80 -9.98 -104.87
CA SER A 913 85.55 -10.12 -106.14
C SER A 913 86.99 -9.59 -106.04
N ILE A 914 87.93 -10.19 -106.79
CA ILE A 914 89.39 -9.96 -106.70
C ILE A 914 89.98 -9.76 -108.11
N THR A 915 90.95 -8.83 -108.25
CA THR A 915 91.74 -8.62 -109.49
C THR A 915 93.20 -8.27 -109.19
N ASN A 916 94.08 -8.41 -110.20
CA ASN A 916 95.54 -8.24 -110.17
C ASN A 916 96.32 -9.25 -109.29
N ILE A 917 97.12 -10.12 -109.93
CA ILE A 917 98.03 -11.07 -109.28
C ILE A 917 99.41 -10.99 -109.97
N VAL A 918 100.49 -11.05 -109.18
CA VAL A 918 101.89 -11.11 -109.64
C VAL A 918 102.54 -12.35 -109.02
N ILE A 919 103.46 -13.01 -109.74
CA ILE A 919 104.17 -14.22 -109.29
C ILE A 919 105.66 -14.04 -109.56
N GLU A 920 106.48 -14.24 -108.53
CA GLU A 920 107.94 -14.11 -108.61
C GLU A 920 108.64 -15.46 -108.33
N ASN A 921 109.69 -15.76 -109.11
CA ASN A 921 110.53 -16.97 -109.08
C ASN A 921 109.94 -18.26 -109.73
N ILE A 922 110.38 -18.53 -110.97
CA ILE A 922 110.26 -19.84 -111.64
C ILE A 922 111.67 -20.44 -111.81
N ARG A 923 111.79 -21.78 -111.72
CA ARG A 923 113.04 -22.54 -111.99
C ARG A 923 112.81 -23.68 -113.00
N ALA A 924 113.90 -24.19 -113.57
CA ALA A 924 113.90 -25.19 -114.63
C ALA A 924 114.99 -26.28 -114.44
N ARG A 925 115.11 -27.21 -115.40
CA ARG A 925 116.25 -28.13 -115.52
C ARG A 925 117.24 -27.61 -116.57
N THR A 926 118.52 -27.94 -116.37
CA THR A 926 119.63 -27.56 -117.26
C THR A 926 119.59 -28.28 -118.61
N GLY A 927 120.35 -27.79 -119.59
CA GLY A 927 120.57 -28.49 -120.87
C GLY A 927 121.09 -27.61 -122.00
N ALA A 928 121.52 -28.25 -123.10
CA ALA A 928 122.15 -27.60 -124.24
C ALA A 928 121.16 -27.14 -125.33
N ILE A 929 121.43 -25.95 -125.89
CA ILE A 929 120.69 -25.33 -127.00
C ILE A 929 121.65 -24.84 -128.10
N LYS A 930 121.18 -24.75 -129.35
CA LYS A 930 121.96 -24.27 -130.50
C LYS A 930 121.16 -23.37 -131.46
N ASP A 931 121.86 -22.47 -132.12
CA ASP A 931 121.32 -21.60 -133.17
C ASP A 931 121.40 -22.24 -134.58
N GLY A 932 120.93 -21.52 -135.60
CA GLY A 932 120.99 -21.96 -137.00
C GLY A 932 122.41 -21.97 -137.62
N GLY A 933 123.39 -21.34 -136.95
CA GLY A 933 124.81 -21.37 -137.34
C GLY A 933 125.59 -22.55 -136.73
N GLY A 934 124.99 -23.26 -135.77
CA GLY A 934 125.65 -24.33 -135.01
C GLY A 934 126.50 -23.83 -133.83
N ASN A 935 126.30 -22.59 -133.37
CA ASN A 935 126.81 -22.15 -132.07
C ASN A 935 125.98 -22.81 -130.97
N VAL A 936 126.59 -23.11 -129.82
CA VAL A 936 125.96 -23.88 -128.74
C VAL A 936 126.10 -23.16 -127.40
N TRP A 937 125.05 -23.20 -126.59
CA TRP A 937 125.02 -22.70 -125.21
C TRP A 937 124.47 -23.78 -124.27
N MET A 938 124.94 -23.78 -123.02
CA MET A 938 124.28 -24.47 -121.90
C MET A 938 123.34 -23.50 -121.20
N VAL A 939 122.14 -23.96 -120.84
CA VAL A 939 121.17 -23.21 -120.02
C VAL A 939 121.12 -23.79 -118.61
N ASP A 940 121.07 -22.93 -117.59
CA ASP A 940 121.02 -23.31 -116.17
C ASP A 940 119.59 -23.43 -115.58
N ASP A 941 119.48 -23.80 -114.29
CA ASP A 941 118.19 -23.97 -113.58
C ASP A 941 117.40 -22.67 -113.43
N GLN A 942 118.04 -21.52 -113.70
CA GLN A 942 117.48 -20.18 -113.64
C GLN A 942 117.23 -19.62 -115.05
N LEU A 943 117.20 -20.50 -116.07
CA LEU A 943 116.94 -20.19 -117.48
C LEU A 943 117.94 -19.19 -118.11
N ARG A 944 119.16 -19.10 -117.57
CA ARG A 944 120.24 -18.29 -118.14
C ARG A 944 121.19 -19.15 -118.96
N LYS A 945 121.74 -18.58 -120.03
CA LYS A 945 122.65 -19.30 -120.95
C LYS A 945 124.12 -18.90 -120.79
N VAL A 946 125.03 -19.82 -121.12
CA VAL A 946 126.47 -19.58 -121.26
C VAL A 946 127.00 -20.33 -122.49
N ALA A 947 127.87 -19.69 -123.28
CA ALA A 947 128.39 -20.26 -124.52
C ALA A 947 129.33 -21.45 -124.27
N VAL A 948 129.24 -22.48 -125.13
CA VAL A 948 130.16 -23.62 -125.17
C VAL A 948 131.35 -23.26 -126.06
N ASN A 949 132.56 -23.32 -125.53
CA ASN A 949 133.77 -22.98 -126.29
C ASN A 949 134.24 -24.18 -127.15
N GLY A 950 134.41 -23.96 -128.45
CA GLY A 950 134.87 -24.99 -129.40
C GLY A 950 134.01 -26.26 -129.42
N PRO A 951 132.67 -26.17 -129.56
CA PRO A 951 131.77 -27.32 -129.40
C PRO A 951 132.12 -28.44 -130.38
N SER A 952 132.14 -29.68 -129.89
CA SER A 952 132.39 -30.85 -130.76
C SER A 952 131.28 -31.04 -131.80
N SER A 953 131.46 -31.98 -132.73
CA SER A 953 130.36 -32.43 -133.59
C SER A 953 129.26 -33.15 -132.80
N ALA A 954 129.60 -33.88 -131.73
CA ALA A 954 128.65 -34.57 -130.88
C ALA A 954 127.79 -33.58 -130.06
N CYS A 955 128.42 -32.61 -129.39
CA CYS A 955 127.74 -31.51 -128.69
C CYS A 955 126.81 -30.72 -129.64
N ARG A 956 127.27 -30.37 -130.85
CA ARG A 956 126.43 -29.73 -131.87
C ARG A 956 125.27 -30.61 -132.37
N SER A 957 125.37 -31.93 -132.29
CA SER A 957 124.27 -32.84 -132.59
C SER A 957 123.28 -32.96 -131.41
N ALA A 958 123.78 -33.07 -130.18
CA ALA A 958 122.98 -33.22 -128.95
C ALA A 958 122.23 -31.94 -128.55
N ALA A 959 122.80 -30.76 -128.77
CA ALA A 959 122.19 -29.49 -128.42
C ALA A 959 120.89 -29.23 -129.20
N ARG A 960 119.86 -28.75 -128.50
CA ARG A 960 118.50 -28.53 -129.05
C ARG A 960 118.48 -27.32 -129.97
N GLN A 961 117.99 -27.50 -131.21
CA GLN A 961 117.75 -26.39 -132.11
C GLN A 961 116.69 -25.45 -131.51
N VAL A 962 117.06 -24.18 -131.29
CA VAL A 962 116.12 -23.11 -130.92
C VAL A 962 116.07 -22.06 -132.04
N ALA A 963 114.92 -21.40 -132.20
CA ALA A 963 114.75 -20.38 -133.22
C ALA A 963 115.52 -19.09 -132.89
N ASP A 964 115.53 -18.73 -131.60
CA ASP A 964 116.31 -17.61 -131.06
C ASP A 964 116.86 -17.98 -129.67
N PRO A 965 118.19 -18.05 -129.47
CA PRO A 965 118.79 -18.24 -128.16
C PRO A 965 118.67 -17.03 -127.21
N THR A 966 118.24 -15.84 -127.66
CA THR A 966 118.19 -14.65 -126.77
C THR A 966 117.04 -14.66 -125.76
N ILE A 967 116.07 -15.58 -125.90
CA ILE A 967 115.00 -15.75 -124.89
C ILE A 967 115.54 -16.19 -123.52
N PHE A 968 116.73 -16.80 -123.50
CA PHE A 968 117.48 -17.13 -122.28
C PHE A 968 118.51 -16.02 -122.03
N THR A 969 118.38 -15.32 -120.91
CA THR A 969 119.30 -14.24 -120.51
C THR A 969 120.73 -14.74 -120.41
N ASP A 970 121.70 -13.99 -120.91
CA ASP A 970 123.12 -14.34 -120.77
C ASP A 970 123.55 -14.31 -119.29
N ARG A 971 124.25 -15.36 -118.86
CA ARG A 971 124.82 -15.45 -117.50
C ARG A 971 126.00 -14.45 -117.41
N PRO A 972 126.02 -13.50 -116.46
CA PRO A 972 126.98 -12.39 -116.47
C PRO A 972 128.46 -12.81 -116.47
N THR A 973 129.31 -11.98 -117.09
CA THR A 973 130.77 -12.17 -117.15
C THR A 973 131.51 -10.95 -116.61
N VAL A 974 132.64 -11.20 -115.94
CA VAL A 974 133.56 -10.19 -115.40
C VAL A 974 134.99 -10.59 -115.80
N ASN A 975 135.86 -9.60 -116.03
CA ASN A 975 137.20 -9.79 -116.60
C ASN A 975 138.25 -9.01 -115.80
N VAL A 976 139.25 -9.70 -115.25
CA VAL A 976 140.50 -9.08 -114.78
C VAL A 976 141.67 -10.05 -114.88
N ASN A 977 142.83 -9.52 -115.27
CA ASN A 977 144.13 -10.14 -115.02
C ASN A 977 144.66 -9.65 -113.66
N SER A 978 145.54 -10.46 -113.06
CA SER A 978 146.49 -10.07 -112.00
C SER A 978 145.93 -9.28 -110.81
N ASP A 979 145.63 -9.98 -109.72
CA ASP A 979 146.63 -10.06 -108.64
C ASP A 979 146.52 -11.38 -107.85
N LEU A 980 147.46 -11.65 -106.95
CA LEU A 980 147.60 -12.93 -106.24
C LEU A 980 146.79 -12.99 -104.93
N ASN A 981 145.59 -13.60 -104.97
CA ASN A 981 145.02 -14.50 -103.93
C ASN A 981 143.69 -15.11 -104.41
N ASP A 982 143.31 -16.27 -103.87
CA ASP A 982 142.19 -17.09 -104.34
C ASP A 982 140.78 -16.55 -104.00
N ASP A 983 139.85 -16.68 -104.96
CA ASP A 983 138.39 -16.78 -104.75
C ASP A 983 137.79 -17.66 -105.88
N PRO A 984 137.11 -18.80 -105.59
CA PRO A 984 137.12 -19.93 -106.52
C PRO A 984 136.04 -19.99 -107.62
N GLU A 985 135.03 -19.11 -107.66
CA GLU A 985 133.92 -19.17 -108.64
C GLU A 985 134.07 -18.23 -109.87
N THR A 986 135.31 -17.95 -110.28
CA THR A 986 135.58 -17.25 -111.56
C THR A 986 135.02 -18.01 -112.78
N VAL A 987 134.29 -17.30 -113.66
CA VAL A 987 133.52 -17.91 -114.76
C VAL A 987 134.42 -18.64 -115.77
N ARG A 988 134.22 -19.95 -115.91
CA ARG A 988 134.71 -20.74 -117.05
C ARG A 988 133.61 -20.90 -118.11
N MET A 989 133.99 -20.77 -119.38
CA MET A 989 133.11 -21.12 -120.50
C MET A 989 132.73 -22.61 -120.44
N ALA A 990 131.51 -22.94 -120.85
CA ALA A 990 131.07 -24.33 -120.87
C ALA A 990 131.92 -25.16 -121.85
N THR A 991 132.20 -26.42 -121.49
CA THR A 991 133.00 -27.33 -122.31
C THR A 991 132.10 -28.27 -123.11
N SER A 992 132.60 -28.74 -124.26
CA SER A 992 131.90 -29.73 -125.11
C SER A 992 131.43 -30.97 -124.34
N ALA A 993 132.19 -31.39 -123.32
CA ALA A 993 131.87 -32.56 -122.50
C ALA A 993 130.57 -32.38 -121.67
N GLY A 994 130.33 -31.20 -121.08
CA GLY A 994 129.09 -30.93 -120.32
C GLY A 994 127.85 -30.83 -121.22
N CYS A 995 128.05 -30.32 -122.44
CA CYS A 995 127.04 -30.33 -123.50
C CYS A 995 126.69 -31.76 -123.98
N GLU A 996 127.65 -32.69 -123.88
CA GLU A 996 127.47 -34.11 -124.24
C GLU A 996 126.88 -34.95 -123.09
N SER A 997 127.05 -34.55 -121.81
CA SER A 997 126.43 -35.23 -120.66
C SER A 997 124.96 -34.87 -120.46
N ASP A 998 124.63 -33.58 -120.49
CA ASP A 998 123.32 -33.09 -120.07
C ASP A 998 122.29 -33.16 -121.21
N GLY A 999 122.76 -33.17 -122.46
CA GLY A 999 121.92 -33.32 -123.64
C GLY A 999 121.02 -32.12 -123.96
N ALA A 1000 119.97 -32.35 -124.73
CA ALA A 1000 119.04 -31.33 -125.21
C ALA A 1000 118.18 -30.74 -124.07
N LEU A 1001 118.08 -29.41 -123.98
CA LEU A 1001 117.20 -28.73 -123.02
C LEU A 1001 115.73 -29.19 -123.15
N ALA A 1002 115.14 -29.63 -122.05
CA ALA A 1002 113.75 -30.11 -121.98
C ALA A 1002 112.71 -28.99 -122.17
N SER A 1003 111.46 -29.35 -122.53
CA SER A 1003 110.37 -28.38 -122.71
C SER A 1003 109.64 -28.07 -121.39
N PRO A 1004 109.43 -26.79 -121.01
CA PRO A 1004 108.59 -26.38 -119.87
C PRO A 1004 107.10 -26.27 -120.26
N PHE A 1005 106.12 -26.15 -119.35
CA PHE A 1005 105.99 -26.57 -117.93
C PHE A 1005 104.50 -26.48 -117.50
N PHE A 1006 104.18 -26.92 -116.27
CA PHE A 1006 102.95 -26.61 -115.54
C PHE A 1006 103.29 -26.12 -114.12
N MET A 1007 102.42 -25.30 -113.52
CA MET A 1007 102.47 -24.95 -112.09
C MET A 1007 101.33 -25.65 -111.33
N VAL A 1008 101.61 -26.03 -110.09
CA VAL A 1008 100.63 -26.38 -109.06
C VAL A 1008 100.91 -25.45 -107.88
N VAL A 1009 99.87 -24.89 -107.28
CA VAL A 1009 99.96 -24.11 -106.03
C VAL A 1009 99.23 -24.91 -104.95
N ASP A 1010 99.83 -25.01 -103.77
CA ASP A 1010 99.37 -25.87 -102.67
C ASP A 1010 98.44 -25.14 -101.70
N LYS A 1011 97.82 -25.89 -100.78
CA LYS A 1011 96.72 -25.50 -99.89
C LYS A 1011 97.14 -25.57 -98.42
N HIS A 1012 97.44 -24.43 -97.79
CA HIS A 1012 97.61 -24.25 -96.33
C HIS A 1012 97.16 -22.83 -95.92
N GLY A 1013 96.80 -22.52 -94.65
CA GLY A 1013 96.59 -23.40 -93.49
C GLY A 1013 95.11 -23.82 -93.31
N GLY A 1014 94.70 -24.46 -92.20
CA GLY A 1014 95.40 -24.68 -90.93
C GLY A 1014 95.00 -23.62 -89.90
N LYS A 1015 94.67 -23.94 -88.64
CA LYS A 1015 95.01 -25.14 -87.85
C LYS A 1015 93.93 -26.24 -87.75
N LYS A 1016 94.39 -27.45 -87.44
CA LYS A 1016 93.72 -28.45 -86.59
C LYS A 1016 94.57 -28.53 -85.30
N ASP A 1017 94.34 -29.55 -84.48
CA ASP A 1017 95.09 -29.91 -83.28
C ASP A 1017 94.62 -29.00 -82.12
N ASP A 1018 93.90 -29.51 -81.12
CA ASP A 1018 94.13 -30.72 -80.28
C ASP A 1018 95.49 -30.68 -79.56
N ASP A 1019 95.47 -31.17 -78.32
CA ASP A 1019 96.57 -31.47 -77.39
C ASP A 1019 97.26 -30.29 -76.65
N ASP A 1020 97.27 -30.45 -75.31
CA ASP A 1020 98.30 -30.16 -74.30
C ASP A 1020 98.43 -28.78 -73.56
N ASP A 1021 98.73 -28.92 -72.24
CA ASP A 1021 99.41 -28.04 -71.26
C ASP A 1021 98.75 -26.67 -70.90
N ASP A 1022 98.39 -26.28 -69.65
CA ASP A 1022 98.97 -26.54 -68.30
C ASP A 1022 97.99 -26.15 -67.13
N ASP A 1023 98.38 -26.47 -65.89
CA ASP A 1023 97.95 -25.98 -64.55
C ASP A 1023 96.60 -26.44 -63.90
N ASP A 1024 96.73 -27.31 -62.88
CA ASP A 1024 96.10 -27.39 -61.52
C ASP A 1024 94.55 -27.44 -61.32
N ASP A 1025 93.96 -28.18 -60.36
CA ASP A 1025 94.44 -29.22 -59.41
C ASP A 1025 93.25 -30.08 -58.86
N ASP A 1026 93.55 -31.33 -58.44
CA ASP A 1026 93.22 -32.05 -57.17
C ASP A 1026 92.17 -31.46 -56.16
N ASP A 1027 91.52 -32.20 -55.25
CA ASP A 1027 91.15 -33.63 -55.09
C ASP A 1027 90.08 -33.74 -53.95
N ASP A 1028 89.83 -34.96 -53.45
CA ASP A 1028 88.94 -35.38 -52.34
C ASP A 1028 88.99 -34.62 -50.98
N ASP A 1029 87.84 -34.67 -50.27
CA ASP A 1029 87.62 -34.84 -48.80
C ASP A 1029 88.20 -33.87 -47.72
N ASP A 1030 87.65 -34.06 -46.51
CA ASP A 1030 88.08 -33.68 -45.14
C ASP A 1030 87.98 -32.21 -44.61
N ASP A 1031 87.29 -32.14 -43.46
CA ASP A 1031 87.64 -31.45 -42.19
C ASP A 1031 87.57 -29.90 -41.97
N ILE A 1032 87.05 -29.58 -40.76
CA ILE A 1032 87.45 -28.51 -39.81
C ILE A 1032 87.03 -27.06 -40.19
N GLU A 1033 86.18 -26.36 -39.42
CA GLU A 1033 86.37 -25.76 -38.05
C GLU A 1033 87.54 -24.73 -38.06
N GLU A 1034 87.63 -23.63 -37.29
CA GLU A 1034 87.00 -23.18 -36.03
C GLU A 1034 87.19 -21.63 -35.90
N ASP A 1035 86.98 -21.06 -34.69
CA ASP A 1035 87.25 -19.66 -34.22
C ASP A 1035 86.29 -18.53 -34.71
N ASP A 1036 85.78 -17.56 -33.93
CA ASP A 1036 85.89 -17.12 -32.50
C ASP A 1036 84.50 -16.59 -31.99
N ASP A 1037 84.05 -16.50 -30.72
CA ASP A 1037 84.49 -16.84 -29.32
C ASP A 1037 83.23 -17.13 -28.41
N ASP A 1038 83.36 -17.99 -27.37
CA ASP A 1038 82.71 -18.09 -26.01
C ASP A 1038 81.19 -18.31 -25.67
N ASP A 1039 80.98 -19.32 -24.77
CA ASP A 1039 80.15 -19.47 -23.54
C ASP A 1039 78.59 -19.53 -23.49
N ASP A 1040 78.06 -20.76 -23.45
CA ASP A 1040 77.44 -21.50 -22.31
C ASP A 1040 76.49 -20.82 -21.26
N ASP A 1041 75.32 -21.48 -21.08
CA ASP A 1041 74.67 -22.00 -19.84
C ASP A 1041 74.58 -21.13 -18.54
N ASP A 1042 73.47 -21.11 -17.79
CA ASP A 1042 72.79 -22.27 -17.16
C ASP A 1042 71.29 -22.00 -16.86
N ASP A 1043 70.47 -23.07 -16.84
CA ASP A 1043 69.13 -23.10 -16.23
C ASP A 1043 69.22 -23.24 -14.69
N ASP A 1044 68.16 -22.88 -13.95
CA ASP A 1044 67.62 -23.76 -12.89
C ASP A 1044 66.24 -23.26 -12.38
N ASP A 1045 65.22 -24.12 -12.47
CA ASP A 1045 63.93 -23.97 -11.79
C ASP A 1045 64.09 -24.30 -10.28
N ILE A 1046 63.55 -23.46 -9.38
CA ILE A 1046 63.24 -23.89 -8.00
C ILE A 1046 61.82 -23.43 -7.62
N GLU A 1047 61.10 -24.33 -6.95
CA GLU A 1047 59.67 -24.24 -6.57
C GLU A 1047 59.40 -23.24 -5.42
N ASP A 1048 58.11 -23.01 -5.15
CA ASP A 1048 57.60 -22.30 -3.97
C ASP A 1048 58.09 -22.95 -2.64
N ASP A 1049 58.24 -22.13 -1.58
CA ASP A 1049 57.44 -22.27 -0.34
C ASP A 1049 57.84 -21.25 0.75
N ASP A 1050 56.82 -20.71 1.41
CA ASP A 1050 56.69 -20.36 2.85
C ASP A 1050 57.50 -19.26 3.59
N ASP A 1051 56.82 -18.78 4.64
CA ASP A 1051 57.25 -18.17 5.92
C ASP A 1051 57.84 -16.74 6.03
N ASP A 1052 56.94 -15.83 6.45
CA ASP A 1052 56.97 -15.10 7.75
C ASP A 1052 57.65 -13.72 7.96
N ASP A 1053 57.05 -13.04 8.97
CA ASP A 1053 57.51 -11.96 9.87
C ASP A 1053 57.83 -10.54 9.34
N ASP A 1054 56.78 -9.71 9.33
CA ASP A 1054 56.51 -8.60 10.29
C ASP A 1054 57.47 -7.38 10.49
N ASP A 1055 56.90 -6.39 11.19
CA ASP A 1055 57.45 -5.19 11.86
C ASP A 1055 57.97 -3.98 11.02
N ASP A 1056 57.07 -2.98 10.93
CA ASP A 1056 57.25 -1.59 11.40
C ASP A 1056 58.49 -0.74 11.00
N ASP A 1057 58.21 0.45 10.45
CA ASP A 1057 58.35 1.69 11.24
C ASP A 1057 57.47 2.83 10.66
N ASP A 1058 56.89 3.66 11.53
CA ASP A 1058 55.98 4.79 11.21
C ASP A 1058 56.67 5.98 10.52
N ILE A 1059 55.87 6.90 9.92
CA ILE A 1059 56.00 8.36 10.16
C ILE A 1059 54.76 9.19 9.72
N GLU A 1060 54.29 10.00 10.66
CA GLU A 1060 53.33 11.15 10.65
C GLU A 1060 53.59 12.18 9.52
N ASP A 1061 52.75 13.14 9.09
CA ASP A 1061 51.34 13.61 9.28
C ASP A 1061 51.09 14.63 8.09
N GLU A 1062 49.94 15.25 7.77
CA GLU A 1062 48.61 15.46 8.40
C GLU A 1062 47.46 15.11 7.41
#